data_AF-A0A3C0I3F6-F1
#
_entry.id   AF-A0A3C0I3F6-F1
#
_cell.length_a   1.000
_cell.length_b   1.000
_cell.length_c   1.000
_cell.angle_alpha   90.00
_cell.angle_beta   90.00
_cell.angle_gamma   90.00
#
_symmetry.space_group_name_H-M   'P 1'
#
loop_
_entity.id
_entity.type
_entity.pdbx_description
1 polymer ?
#
loop_
_entity_poly.entity_id
_entity_poly.type
_entity_poly.pdbx_seq_one_letter_code
_entity_poly.pdbx_strand_id
1 'polypeptide(L)'
;FGFEKSTSSAQTNITLEQSGNYTISLFVTDNDDENSDRVVFKMGEEVAQIEIANERPIAKAKVLPSLDDKDQQIPLEVILDGSESYDNDGKLEKYTWTITNDEGYNETLEKKRPIIRHVFEQIGIYQFSLVVTDNNGIDSKASLIEAYHITGSLLIKPQIKVFILPENFLPKKEGGDPPPSESETVSETEPTAPSPSEPLTSETDTSAPSEEQPVAETRRTRKRAEYWPGRVIVKFHKEISTENKSRLRAFFQAYLLRELSIIQSEVWQVENVEAAIATQSRQTFSNIVSIRPDYVIRAQDIRTINNTLRRKSRDKEAISIETKAPVLCAVIDSGVDYTHPDLKPYIWTNPGEIPNNGIDDDGNGYVDDVHGYDFINDDNDPMDDCGHGTHVAGIVANLANKNDKDTENDENTGVITTGYGWPAQIIALKILRPEITRHGTTDCKGSSVSAILALEYIQNNAKNMGIKCSNNSWGGDTFDEALFELIQKEKEDGRLFIVAAGNDKRQDNDLSPFYPANYDLDNVISVCSVDKDNNLSLFSNFGQNSVDLCALGEEIESTFPGENYVIQQGTSMAAPYVMGAITVLWSAYPNLTWSEVKKHILASAERFYSLTTSNVTGGRLNLRQAVQNINSQRQTFTIYNTGHTDLKIDEVRLAGDNPGEFQIRYDGCSSQKLAPRTNCTVDVSFEPTSEGNKKARLEVISNTPVQQTIVASLSSRLNTMITSLATGDKPPPPPQKPLTDLAPSSIYNVKTGELDIPTVARLKGNEETGVMYQVKLSMVEGKEPLHFKVLELTEYDNPERKLGDSLFDETTGLLNIPFVELGENSRIFYEIDMGMVTTPEIEFE
;
A
#
# COMPACT_ATOMS: atom_id res chain seq x y z
N PHE A 1 -60.27 -34.68 11.52
CA PHE A 1 -59.84 -34.24 10.19
C PHE A 1 -58.59 -33.42 10.37
N GLY A 2 -57.41 -34.05 10.28
CA GLY A 2 -56.12 -33.37 10.47
C GLY A 2 -55.47 -33.14 9.12
N PHE A 3 -55.34 -31.88 8.72
CA PHE A 3 -54.47 -31.45 7.64
C PHE A 3 -53.37 -30.63 8.30
N GLU A 4 -52.15 -31.12 8.25
CA GLU A 4 -50.98 -30.47 8.85
C GLU A 4 -50.04 -30.06 7.71
N LYS A 5 -49.68 -28.77 7.67
CA LYS A 5 -48.83 -28.18 6.64
C LYS A 5 -47.80 -27.30 7.33
N SER A 6 -46.56 -27.76 7.35
CA SER A 6 -45.41 -27.06 7.92
C SER A 6 -44.54 -26.47 6.81
N THR A 7 -43.87 -25.35 7.10
CA THR A 7 -42.93 -24.67 6.19
C THR A 7 -41.82 -24.03 7.00
N SER A 8 -40.57 -24.20 6.61
CA SER A 8 -39.39 -23.60 7.25
C SER A 8 -38.93 -22.36 6.46
N SER A 9 -39.35 -21.18 6.90
CA SER A 9 -38.92 -19.87 6.39
C SER A 9 -39.22 -18.80 7.45
N ALA A 10 -38.40 -17.75 7.53
CA ALA A 10 -38.66 -16.59 8.38
C ALA A 10 -39.99 -15.88 8.03
N GLN A 11 -40.44 -16.00 6.78
CA GLN A 11 -41.74 -15.52 6.33
C GLN A 11 -42.40 -16.57 5.40
N THR A 12 -43.67 -16.91 5.66
CA THR A 12 -44.37 -17.97 4.93
C THR A 12 -45.85 -17.65 4.73
N ASN A 13 -46.42 -18.15 3.62
CA ASN A 13 -47.82 -17.95 3.26
C ASN A 13 -48.59 -19.29 3.35
N ILE A 14 -49.55 -19.37 4.27
CA ILE A 14 -50.41 -20.55 4.45
C ILE A 14 -51.84 -20.22 3.98
N THR A 15 -52.22 -20.76 2.83
CA THR A 15 -53.61 -20.71 2.34
C THR A 15 -54.47 -21.76 3.04
N LEU A 16 -55.60 -21.34 3.62
CA LEU A 16 -56.59 -22.21 4.26
C LEU A 16 -57.83 -22.31 3.35
N GLU A 17 -58.04 -23.48 2.75
CA GLU A 17 -59.04 -23.68 1.68
C GLU A 17 -60.44 -24.08 2.17
N GLN A 18 -60.65 -24.15 3.49
CA GLN A 18 -61.91 -24.56 4.11
C GLN A 18 -62.31 -23.59 5.24
N SER A 19 -63.58 -23.62 5.64
CA SER A 19 -64.08 -22.84 6.77
C SER A 19 -63.98 -23.65 8.06
N GLY A 20 -63.41 -23.06 9.11
CA GLY A 20 -63.25 -23.68 10.42
C GLY A 20 -62.44 -22.80 11.37
N ASN A 21 -62.33 -23.22 12.63
CA ASN A 21 -61.47 -22.56 13.61
C ASN A 21 -60.06 -23.16 13.50
N TYR A 22 -59.08 -22.31 13.22
CA TYR A 22 -57.69 -22.71 12.99
C TYR A 22 -56.81 -22.30 14.16
N THR A 23 -55.92 -23.21 14.56
CA THR A 23 -54.84 -22.96 15.52
C THR A 23 -53.53 -23.04 14.75
N ILE A 24 -52.78 -21.94 14.71
CA ILE A 24 -51.46 -21.85 14.07
C ILE A 24 -50.43 -21.79 15.19
N SER A 25 -49.41 -22.65 15.17
CA SER A 25 -48.31 -22.61 16.14
C SER A 25 -46.99 -22.34 15.45
N LEU A 26 -46.27 -21.31 15.88
CA LEU A 26 -44.89 -21.04 15.49
C LEU A 26 -43.92 -21.45 16.60
N PHE A 27 -42.80 -22.03 16.21
CA PHE A 27 -41.59 -22.14 17.01
C PHE A 27 -40.41 -21.95 16.05
N VAL A 28 -39.27 -21.49 16.58
CA VAL A 28 -38.01 -21.42 15.84
C VAL A 28 -37.01 -22.39 16.45
N THR A 29 -36.12 -22.92 15.61
CA THR A 29 -35.04 -23.83 16.02
C THR A 29 -33.73 -23.10 15.83
N ASP A 30 -32.83 -23.16 16.81
CA ASP A 30 -31.48 -22.59 16.69
C ASP A 30 -30.50 -23.54 15.99
N ASN A 31 -29.23 -23.14 15.91
CA ASN A 31 -28.18 -23.93 15.27
C ASN A 31 -27.75 -25.19 16.05
N ASP A 32 -28.28 -25.41 17.26
CA ASP A 32 -28.00 -26.57 18.10
C ASP A 32 -29.21 -27.54 18.15
N ASP A 33 -30.15 -27.38 17.20
CA ASP A 33 -31.43 -28.12 17.05
C ASP A 33 -32.41 -27.93 18.23
N GLU A 34 -32.21 -26.93 19.11
CA GLU A 34 -33.10 -26.65 20.24
C GLU A 34 -34.27 -25.72 19.83
N ASN A 35 -35.49 -26.05 20.26
CA ASN A 35 -36.71 -25.36 19.81
C ASN A 35 -37.21 -24.35 20.85
N SER A 36 -37.59 -23.16 20.37
CA SER A 36 -38.26 -22.15 21.19
C SER A 36 -39.61 -22.63 21.74
N ASP A 37 -40.10 -21.93 22.76
CA ASP A 37 -41.50 -22.01 23.16
C ASP A 37 -42.44 -21.78 21.96
N ARG A 38 -43.56 -22.51 21.94
CA ARG A 38 -44.55 -22.43 20.86
C ARG A 38 -45.50 -21.25 21.08
N VAL A 39 -45.44 -20.26 20.20
CA VAL A 39 -46.44 -19.18 20.12
C VAL A 39 -47.66 -19.69 19.35
N VAL A 40 -48.83 -19.65 19.99
CA VAL A 40 -50.07 -20.23 19.45
C VAL A 40 -51.12 -19.16 19.16
N PHE A 41 -51.47 -19.01 17.89
CA PHE A 41 -52.50 -18.10 17.41
C PHE A 41 -53.80 -18.86 17.14
N LYS A 42 -54.92 -18.38 17.69
CA LYS A 42 -56.27 -18.88 17.37
C LYS A 42 -57.03 -17.80 16.61
N MET A 43 -57.42 -18.10 15.37
CA MET A 43 -58.23 -17.18 14.57
C MET A 43 -59.70 -17.35 14.96
N GLY A 44 -60.30 -16.33 15.61
CA GLY A 44 -61.75 -16.26 15.82
C GLY A 44 -62.29 -15.68 17.14
N GLU A 45 -61.46 -15.28 18.10
CA GLU A 45 -61.92 -14.61 19.35
C GLU A 45 -61.34 -13.19 19.47
N GLU A 46 -62.03 -12.31 20.19
CA GLU A 46 -61.83 -10.85 20.16
C GLU A 46 -60.40 -10.42 20.50
N VAL A 47 -59.83 -9.56 19.64
CA VAL A 47 -58.47 -9.05 19.77
C VAL A 47 -58.42 -8.04 20.91
N ALA A 48 -57.63 -8.33 21.94
CA ALA A 48 -57.26 -7.33 22.93
C ALA A 48 -56.52 -6.16 22.24
N GLN A 49 -56.99 -4.93 22.45
CA GLN A 49 -56.27 -3.75 21.96
C GLN A 49 -54.88 -3.71 22.61
N ILE A 50 -53.86 -3.97 21.80
CA ILE A 50 -52.49 -3.58 22.11
C ILE A 50 -52.34 -2.15 21.59
N GLU A 51 -52.39 -1.18 22.50
CA GLU A 51 -51.87 0.16 22.21
C GLU A 51 -50.36 0.03 22.10
N ILE A 52 -49.86 -0.01 20.86
CA ILE A 52 -48.43 0.23 20.59
C ILE A 52 -48.21 1.70 20.94
N ALA A 53 -47.38 1.96 21.95
CA ALA A 53 -47.05 3.33 22.35
C ALA A 53 -46.21 3.96 21.23
N ASN A 54 -46.68 5.09 20.70
CA ASN A 54 -45.99 5.81 19.64
C ASN A 54 -44.54 6.09 20.04
N GLU A 55 -43.59 5.71 19.19
CA GLU A 55 -42.18 6.01 19.43
C GLU A 55 -41.90 7.51 19.24
N ARG A 56 -40.66 7.94 19.38
CA ARG A 56 -40.28 9.33 19.05
C ARG A 56 -39.54 9.33 17.72
N PRO A 57 -39.90 10.21 16.77
CA PRO A 57 -39.16 10.33 15.54
C PRO A 57 -37.72 10.80 15.81
N ILE A 58 -36.83 10.51 14.87
CA ILE A 58 -35.39 10.81 14.95
C ILE A 58 -35.08 11.91 13.94
N ALA A 59 -34.72 13.10 14.44
CA ALA A 59 -34.25 14.20 13.62
C ALA A 59 -32.77 14.00 13.25
N LYS A 60 -32.47 14.12 11.95
CA LYS A 60 -31.13 14.28 11.39
C LYS A 60 -31.08 15.59 10.62
N ALA A 61 -30.08 16.42 10.91
CA ALA A 61 -30.01 17.79 10.45
C ALA A 61 -28.69 18.04 9.70
N LYS A 62 -28.78 18.61 8.49
CA LYS A 62 -27.64 18.95 7.63
C LYS A 62 -27.83 20.38 7.08
N VAL A 63 -26.74 21.12 6.90
CA VAL A 63 -26.72 22.41 6.19
C VAL A 63 -25.79 22.28 5.00
N LEU A 64 -26.19 22.83 3.85
CA LEU A 64 -25.44 22.77 2.60
C LEU A 64 -25.29 24.16 1.97
N PRO A 65 -24.12 24.48 1.38
CA PRO A 65 -22.89 23.69 1.40
C PRO A 65 -22.28 23.62 2.82
N SER A 66 -21.38 22.65 3.06
CA SER A 66 -20.52 22.69 4.26
C SER A 66 -19.68 23.96 4.20
N LEU A 67 -19.75 24.79 5.24
CA LEU A 67 -19.12 26.12 5.26
C LEU A 67 -17.72 26.05 5.88
N ASP A 68 -16.82 25.32 5.25
CA ASP A 68 -15.41 25.25 5.65
C ASP A 68 -14.64 26.49 5.12
N ASP A 69 -14.28 27.38 6.04
CA ASP A 69 -13.26 28.45 5.97
C ASP A 69 -12.97 29.04 4.56
N LYS A 70 -13.97 29.69 3.97
CA LYS A 70 -13.88 30.41 2.69
C LYS A 70 -14.44 31.81 2.82
N ASP A 71 -13.80 32.78 2.15
CA ASP A 71 -14.29 34.17 2.02
C ASP A 71 -15.64 34.23 1.29
N GLN A 72 -16.74 34.14 2.03
CA GLN A 72 -18.09 34.21 1.48
C GLN A 72 -18.60 35.65 1.41
N GLN A 73 -19.59 35.90 0.55
CA GLN A 73 -20.22 37.21 0.40
C GLN A 73 -21.64 37.14 0.93
N ILE A 74 -21.96 38.00 1.90
CA ILE A 74 -23.35 38.17 2.36
C ILE A 74 -24.10 39.13 1.42
N PRO A 75 -25.35 38.82 1.01
CA PRO A 75 -26.20 37.75 1.53
C PRO A 75 -25.84 36.34 1.01
N LEU A 76 -25.73 35.39 1.94
CA LEU A 76 -25.38 33.98 1.69
C LEU A 76 -26.66 33.13 1.68
N GLU A 77 -26.89 32.35 0.61
CA GLU A 77 -27.95 31.34 0.60
C GLU A 77 -27.40 29.97 1.04
N VAL A 78 -28.06 29.35 2.02
CA VAL A 78 -27.82 27.96 2.44
C VAL A 78 -29.07 27.11 2.23
N ILE A 79 -28.89 25.80 2.22
CA ILE A 79 -29.95 24.80 2.24
C ILE A 79 -29.94 24.15 3.62
N LEU A 80 -31.07 24.17 4.32
CA LEU A 80 -31.29 23.38 5.55
C LEU A 80 -32.03 22.11 5.14
N ASP A 81 -31.42 20.96 5.44
CA ASP A 81 -31.85 19.65 4.98
C ASP A 81 -32.08 18.72 6.16
N GLY A 82 -33.33 18.30 6.34
CA GLY A 82 -33.75 17.30 7.31
C GLY A 82 -34.16 15.97 6.69
N SER A 83 -33.83 15.71 5.42
CA SER A 83 -34.39 14.59 4.63
C SER A 83 -34.03 13.20 5.14
N GLU A 84 -32.89 13.06 5.84
CA GLU A 84 -32.54 11.82 6.53
C GLU A 84 -33.31 11.59 7.84
N SER A 85 -34.12 12.54 8.31
CA SER A 85 -34.95 12.34 9.50
C SER A 85 -36.01 11.27 9.23
N TYR A 86 -36.24 10.37 10.19
CA TYR A 86 -37.16 9.26 10.04
C TYR A 86 -37.99 9.01 11.28
N ASP A 87 -38.99 8.16 11.13
CA ASP A 87 -39.93 7.75 12.16
C ASP A 87 -40.15 6.23 12.05
N ASN A 88 -40.11 5.51 13.16
CA ASN A 88 -40.05 4.03 13.14
C ASN A 88 -41.42 3.39 12.94
N ASP A 89 -42.46 4.03 13.47
CA ASP A 89 -43.84 3.53 13.52
C ASP A 89 -44.85 4.47 12.82
N GLY A 90 -44.40 5.61 12.31
CA GLY A 90 -45.24 6.62 11.66
C GLY A 90 -44.60 7.31 10.45
N LYS A 91 -44.91 8.60 10.28
CA LYS A 91 -44.46 9.48 9.21
C LYS A 91 -44.28 10.90 9.72
N LEU A 92 -43.23 11.57 9.27
CA LEU A 92 -42.98 12.97 9.60
C LEU A 92 -43.94 13.93 8.89
N GLU A 93 -44.63 14.78 9.65
CA GLU A 93 -45.52 15.82 9.11
C GLU A 93 -44.92 17.24 9.15
N LYS A 94 -44.00 17.49 10.09
CA LYS A 94 -43.44 18.83 10.34
C LYS A 94 -41.95 18.79 10.63
N TYR A 95 -41.23 19.77 10.10
CA TYR A 95 -39.83 20.07 10.35
C TYR A 95 -39.77 21.49 10.93
N THR A 96 -39.28 21.62 12.16
CA THR A 96 -39.14 22.89 12.88
C THR A 96 -37.66 23.15 13.11
N TRP A 97 -37.11 24.06 12.32
CA TRP A 97 -35.74 24.55 12.49
C TRP A 97 -35.71 25.75 13.43
N THR A 98 -34.78 25.78 14.38
CA THR A 98 -34.41 26.97 15.16
C THR A 98 -32.98 27.36 14.81
N ILE A 99 -32.76 28.64 14.54
CA ILE A 99 -31.48 29.20 14.10
C ILE A 99 -31.12 30.35 15.06
N THR A 100 -29.97 30.28 15.71
CA THR A 100 -29.48 31.33 16.63
C THR A 100 -28.04 31.73 16.30
N ASN A 101 -27.60 32.95 16.63
CA ASN A 101 -26.17 33.29 16.58
C ASN A 101 -25.67 34.04 17.83
N ASP A 102 -24.36 34.24 17.90
CA ASP A 102 -23.63 34.98 18.94
C ASP A 102 -23.91 36.49 18.96
N GLU A 103 -24.35 37.09 17.85
CA GLU A 103 -24.81 38.49 17.77
C GLU A 103 -26.29 38.69 18.18
N GLY A 104 -27.01 37.63 18.56
CA GLY A 104 -28.38 37.69 19.05
C GLY A 104 -29.48 37.45 17.99
N TYR A 105 -29.11 36.95 16.81
CA TYR A 105 -30.05 36.38 15.85
C TYR A 105 -30.83 35.23 16.49
N ASN A 106 -32.13 35.16 16.25
CA ASN A 106 -32.97 34.03 16.63
C ASN A 106 -34.18 33.95 15.69
N GLU A 107 -34.31 32.84 14.98
CA GLU A 107 -35.42 32.57 14.04
C GLU A 107 -35.90 31.12 14.17
N THR A 108 -37.21 30.91 13.96
CA THR A 108 -37.82 29.58 13.93
C THR A 108 -38.59 29.39 12.63
N LEU A 109 -38.28 28.32 11.88
CA LEU A 109 -38.85 27.99 10.58
C LEU A 109 -39.60 26.66 10.65
N GLU A 110 -40.94 26.70 10.70
CA GLU A 110 -41.79 25.51 10.60
C GLU A 110 -42.18 25.22 9.15
N LYS A 111 -41.99 23.97 8.68
CA LYS A 111 -42.18 23.55 7.28
C LYS A 111 -42.73 22.12 7.20
N LYS A 112 -43.47 21.83 6.12
CA LYS A 112 -43.95 20.48 5.77
C LYS A 112 -43.05 19.76 4.74
N ARG A 113 -41.81 20.22 4.57
CA ARG A 113 -40.84 19.66 3.62
C ARG A 113 -39.48 19.58 4.32
N PRO A 114 -38.70 18.51 4.11
CA PRO A 114 -37.41 18.34 4.76
C PRO A 114 -36.36 19.36 4.33
N ILE A 115 -36.41 19.80 3.06
CA ILE A 115 -35.41 20.68 2.44
C ILE A 115 -35.98 22.09 2.27
N ILE A 116 -35.27 23.09 2.78
CA ILE A 116 -35.56 24.52 2.61
C ILE A 116 -34.30 25.33 2.27
N ARG A 117 -34.48 26.43 1.54
CA ARG A 117 -33.44 27.44 1.32
C ARG A 117 -33.63 28.58 2.31
N HIS A 118 -32.53 29.04 2.91
CA HIS A 118 -32.49 30.16 3.84
C HIS A 118 -31.39 31.14 3.46
N VAL A 119 -31.55 32.42 3.77
CA VAL A 119 -30.59 33.47 3.37
C VAL A 119 -30.12 34.26 4.59
N PHE A 120 -28.80 34.32 4.79
CA PHE A 120 -28.14 35.07 5.86
C PHE A 120 -27.60 36.40 5.34
N GLU A 121 -28.00 37.50 5.96
CA GLU A 121 -27.57 38.85 5.62
C GLU A 121 -26.53 39.44 6.60
N GLN A 122 -26.12 38.67 7.61
CA GLN A 122 -25.23 39.08 8.69
C GLN A 122 -24.14 38.03 8.90
N ILE A 123 -22.95 38.46 9.34
CA ILE A 123 -21.88 37.57 9.79
C ILE A 123 -22.19 37.05 11.20
N GLY A 124 -21.51 35.98 11.62
CA GLY A 124 -21.61 35.47 12.99
C GLY A 124 -21.47 33.96 13.08
N ILE A 125 -21.54 33.46 14.32
CA ILE A 125 -21.43 32.05 14.68
C ILE A 125 -22.85 31.50 14.87
N TYR A 126 -23.38 30.84 13.85
CA TYR A 126 -24.76 30.34 13.82
C TYR A 126 -24.85 28.90 14.35
N GLN A 127 -25.86 28.64 15.18
CA GLN A 127 -26.22 27.31 15.66
C GLN A 127 -27.59 26.93 15.07
N PHE A 128 -27.73 25.68 14.63
CA PHE A 128 -28.98 25.16 14.08
C PHE A 128 -29.51 24.02 14.95
N SER A 129 -30.83 23.96 15.08
CA SER A 129 -31.54 22.91 15.79
C SER A 129 -32.73 22.46 14.97
N LEU A 130 -32.82 21.19 14.62
CA LEU A 130 -33.99 20.60 13.98
C LEU A 130 -34.77 19.75 14.98
N VAL A 131 -36.06 20.02 15.10
CA VAL A 131 -37.05 19.11 15.68
C VAL A 131 -37.99 18.67 14.57
N VAL A 132 -38.26 17.37 14.48
CA VAL A 132 -39.31 16.84 13.58
C VAL A 132 -40.49 16.33 14.40
N THR A 133 -41.69 16.50 13.87
CA THR A 133 -42.94 16.01 14.47
C THR A 133 -43.55 14.96 13.56
N ASP A 134 -43.96 13.83 14.14
CA ASP A 134 -44.68 12.76 13.46
C ASP A 134 -46.17 13.09 13.21
N ASN A 135 -46.88 12.16 12.56
CA ASN A 135 -48.31 12.24 12.27
C ASN A 135 -49.22 11.98 13.49
N ASN A 136 -48.66 11.69 14.66
CA ASN A 136 -49.37 11.51 15.92
C ASN A 136 -49.11 12.67 16.90
N GLY A 137 -48.29 13.66 16.49
CA GLY A 137 -48.03 14.90 17.21
C GLY A 137 -46.87 14.83 18.21
N ILE A 138 -46.01 13.81 18.16
CA ILE A 138 -44.85 13.71 19.03
C ILE A 138 -43.61 14.31 18.35
N ASP A 139 -42.92 15.18 19.10
CA ASP A 139 -41.67 15.80 18.68
C ASP A 139 -40.46 14.90 18.96
N SER A 140 -39.49 14.92 18.05
CA SER A 140 -38.17 14.32 18.21
C SER A 140 -37.38 14.97 19.36
N LYS A 141 -36.24 14.37 19.72
CA LYS A 141 -35.17 15.17 20.34
C LYS A 141 -34.63 16.16 19.30
N ALA A 142 -34.16 17.32 19.77
CA ALA A 142 -33.50 18.29 18.91
C ALA A 142 -32.19 17.70 18.35
N SER A 143 -32.08 17.65 17.02
CA SER A 143 -30.84 17.40 16.31
C SER A 143 -30.10 18.73 16.20
N LEU A 144 -29.00 18.86 16.95
CA LEU A 144 -28.21 20.08 17.00
C LEU A 144 -27.06 19.97 16.00
N ILE A 145 -26.90 21.00 15.17
CA ILE A 145 -25.72 21.18 14.34
C ILE A 145 -24.83 22.18 15.08
N GLU A 146 -23.61 21.75 15.41
CA GLU A 146 -22.62 22.60 16.07
C GLU A 146 -22.20 23.76 15.17
N ALA A 147 -21.61 24.78 15.78
CA ALA A 147 -21.50 26.14 15.27
C ALA A 147 -20.96 26.29 13.82
N TYR A 148 -21.75 26.92 12.95
CA TYR A 148 -21.35 27.37 11.61
C TYR A 148 -20.83 28.81 11.66
N HIS A 149 -19.58 29.02 11.25
CA HIS A 149 -19.00 30.35 11.20
C HIS A 149 -19.27 30.99 9.83
N ILE A 150 -20.21 31.95 9.78
CA ILE A 150 -20.51 32.71 8.57
C ILE A 150 -19.58 33.94 8.55
N THR A 151 -18.43 33.79 7.90
CA THR A 151 -17.48 34.87 7.63
C THR A 151 -17.79 35.52 6.29
N GLY A 152 -17.60 36.84 6.17
CA GLY A 152 -17.77 37.49 4.89
C GLY A 152 -17.66 39.01 4.85
N SER A 153 -17.51 39.53 3.64
CA SER A 153 -17.56 40.97 3.36
C SER A 153 -18.97 41.39 2.93
N LEU A 154 -19.49 42.47 3.51
CA LEU A 154 -20.80 43.02 3.13
C LEU A 154 -20.79 43.45 1.66
N LEU A 155 -21.67 42.87 0.83
CA LEU A 155 -21.79 43.23 -0.57
C LEU A 155 -22.45 44.62 -0.73
N ILE A 156 -21.66 45.69 -0.57
CA ILE A 156 -22.09 47.06 -0.89
C ILE A 156 -22.28 47.16 -2.41
N LYS A 157 -23.47 46.80 -2.90
CA LYS A 157 -23.90 47.14 -4.25
C LYS A 157 -23.78 48.66 -4.40
N PRO A 158 -23.08 49.19 -5.41
CA PRO A 158 -22.99 50.62 -5.63
C PRO A 158 -24.37 51.14 -6.00
N GLN A 159 -25.09 51.64 -4.99
CA GLN A 159 -26.22 52.54 -5.20
C GLN A 159 -25.67 53.77 -5.93
N ILE A 160 -25.91 53.84 -7.25
CA ILE A 160 -25.70 55.05 -8.04
C ILE A 160 -26.76 56.06 -7.56
N LYS A 161 -26.46 56.71 -6.43
CA LYS A 161 -27.10 57.96 -6.04
C LYS A 161 -26.68 58.98 -7.07
N VAL A 162 -27.57 59.24 -8.02
CA VAL A 162 -27.50 60.41 -8.90
C VAL A 162 -27.54 61.65 -8.00
N PHE A 163 -26.36 62.17 -7.68
CA PHE A 163 -26.22 63.45 -6.99
C PHE A 163 -26.57 64.55 -7.99
N ILE A 164 -27.83 64.98 -7.96
CA ILE A 164 -28.22 66.26 -8.54
C ILE A 164 -27.59 67.34 -7.66
N LEU A 165 -26.50 67.94 -8.13
CA LEU A 165 -25.96 69.16 -7.53
C LEU A 165 -26.99 70.29 -7.71
N PRO A 166 -27.28 71.09 -6.68
CA PRO A 166 -28.06 72.32 -6.85
C PRO A 166 -27.34 73.28 -7.80
N GLU A 167 -28.10 74.02 -8.59
CA GLU A 167 -27.55 75.11 -9.40
C GLU A 167 -26.81 76.12 -8.51
N ASN A 168 -25.77 76.75 -9.10
CA ASN A 168 -24.86 77.73 -8.50
C ASN A 168 -23.71 77.14 -7.66
N PHE A 169 -22.65 76.66 -8.32
CA PHE A 169 -21.29 77.15 -8.03
C PHE A 169 -20.34 76.95 -9.22
N LEU A 170 -19.86 78.06 -9.78
CA LEU A 170 -18.77 78.22 -10.75
C LEU A 170 -17.88 79.36 -10.24
N PRO A 171 -16.64 79.55 -10.71
CA PRO A 171 -15.71 78.61 -11.34
C PRO A 171 -14.27 78.74 -10.76
N LYS A 172 -13.29 78.00 -11.33
CA LYS A 172 -12.19 78.66 -12.09
C LYS A 172 -11.35 77.66 -12.90
N LYS A 173 -10.94 78.11 -14.09
CA LYS A 173 -10.02 77.45 -15.02
C LYS A 173 -8.59 77.96 -14.79
N GLU A 174 -7.62 77.13 -15.17
CA GLU A 174 -6.44 77.37 -16.02
C GLU A 174 -5.62 76.06 -15.91
N GLY A 175 -5.17 75.32 -16.93
CA GLY A 175 -4.89 75.55 -18.36
C GLY A 175 -3.59 74.75 -18.63
N GLY A 176 -3.31 74.09 -19.75
CA GLY A 176 -4.03 73.91 -21.01
C GLY A 176 -3.03 73.49 -22.09
N ASP A 177 -2.91 72.19 -22.37
CA ASP A 177 -2.01 71.65 -23.40
C ASP A 177 -2.60 71.78 -24.82
N PRO A 178 -1.74 71.87 -25.85
CA PRO A 178 -2.03 71.36 -27.18
C PRO A 178 -0.98 70.32 -27.68
N PRO A 179 -1.35 69.34 -28.52
CA PRO A 179 -0.48 68.25 -29.02
C PRO A 179 -0.11 68.44 -30.53
N PRO A 180 0.23 67.40 -31.33
CA PRO A 180 1.48 66.61 -31.35
C PRO A 180 2.18 66.61 -32.75
N SER A 181 3.37 65.99 -32.86
CA SER A 181 4.04 65.62 -34.14
C SER A 181 5.07 64.50 -33.89
N GLU A 182 4.95 63.29 -34.41
CA GLU A 182 5.31 62.80 -35.78
C GLU A 182 6.82 62.66 -36.06
N SER A 183 7.21 61.44 -36.52
CA SER A 183 8.44 61.05 -37.24
C SER A 183 9.82 61.21 -36.51
N GLU A 184 10.93 60.50 -36.81
CA GLU A 184 11.21 59.38 -37.74
C GLU A 184 12.55 58.65 -37.37
N THR A 185 12.63 57.33 -37.60
CA THR A 185 13.77 56.50 -38.08
C THR A 185 15.27 56.64 -37.61
N VAL A 186 15.83 55.48 -37.18
CA VAL A 186 16.99 54.73 -37.77
C VAL A 186 18.43 54.70 -37.15
N SER A 187 18.95 53.44 -37.09
CA SER A 187 20.33 52.85 -37.10
C SER A 187 21.35 52.97 -35.95
N GLU A 188 21.79 51.78 -35.49
CA GLU A 188 23.18 51.22 -35.40
C GLU A 188 24.36 52.11 -34.92
N THR A 189 25.34 51.69 -34.11
CA THR A 189 26.10 50.42 -34.02
C THR A 189 26.79 50.20 -32.64
N GLU A 190 27.23 48.97 -32.36
CA GLU A 190 28.29 48.56 -31.39
C GLU A 190 29.70 49.19 -31.69
N PRO A 191 30.82 49.04 -30.90
CA PRO A 191 31.22 47.84 -30.11
C PRO A 191 32.13 47.98 -28.83
N THR A 192 32.33 46.82 -28.15
CA THR A 192 33.55 46.33 -27.42
C THR A 192 34.04 46.88 -26.06
N ALA A 193 34.62 45.95 -25.28
CA ALA A 193 35.26 46.05 -23.94
C ALA A 193 36.78 46.47 -24.02
N PRO A 194 37.65 46.48 -22.98
CA PRO A 194 37.86 45.45 -21.92
C PRO A 194 38.29 45.92 -20.49
N SER A 195 38.52 44.96 -19.59
CA SER A 195 39.04 45.09 -18.20
C SER A 195 40.57 45.18 -18.08
N PRO A 196 41.11 45.50 -16.88
CA PRO A 196 42.32 44.83 -16.37
C PRO A 196 42.29 44.52 -14.83
N SER A 197 43.37 43.90 -14.30
CA SER A 197 43.43 43.19 -13.01
C SER A 197 44.74 43.40 -12.19
N GLU A 198 44.66 43.25 -10.84
CA GLU A 198 45.75 42.84 -9.89
C GLU A 198 46.96 43.78 -9.60
N PRO A 199 47.91 43.53 -8.63
CA PRO A 199 48.03 42.52 -7.52
C PRO A 199 48.65 43.02 -6.14
N LEU A 200 49.00 42.07 -5.22
CA LEU A 200 50.10 42.01 -4.17
C LEU A 200 49.89 42.24 -2.62
N THR A 201 50.03 41.14 -1.81
CA THR A 201 50.91 40.83 -0.60
C THR A 201 51.18 41.81 0.59
N SER A 202 51.56 41.43 1.86
CA SER A 202 51.59 40.18 2.68
C SER A 202 52.19 40.37 4.13
N GLU A 203 51.87 39.48 5.11
CA GLU A 203 52.62 39.11 6.38
C GLU A 203 52.86 40.16 7.52
N THR A 204 53.08 39.87 8.84
CA THR A 204 53.40 38.64 9.66
C THR A 204 53.00 38.71 11.19
N ASP A 205 52.71 37.55 11.80
CA ASP A 205 53.06 37.00 13.17
C ASP A 205 52.63 37.59 14.57
N THR A 206 52.01 36.77 15.46
CA THR A 206 52.46 36.38 16.86
C THR A 206 51.42 35.67 17.80
N SER A 207 51.73 34.41 18.19
CA SER A 207 51.48 33.65 19.46
C SER A 207 50.17 33.66 20.32
N ALA A 208 49.45 32.51 20.30
CA ALA A 208 48.97 31.64 21.42
C ALA A 208 48.00 32.16 22.55
N PRO A 209 47.38 31.25 23.35
CA PRO A 209 46.25 30.37 23.01
C PRO A 209 44.98 30.67 23.84
N SER A 210 43.78 30.32 23.35
CA SER A 210 42.51 30.50 24.09
C SER A 210 41.61 29.27 24.02
N GLU A 211 40.86 29.06 25.11
CA GLU A 211 40.03 27.90 25.44
C GLU A 211 39.01 27.49 24.37
N GLU A 212 38.70 26.19 24.33
CA GLU A 212 37.68 25.61 23.46
C GLU A 212 36.28 26.15 23.82
N GLN A 213 35.59 26.72 22.84
CA GLN A 213 34.13 26.78 22.83
C GLN A 213 33.60 25.93 21.67
N PRO A 214 32.47 25.21 21.87
CA PRO A 214 31.96 24.27 20.88
C PRO A 214 31.58 25.01 19.59
N VAL A 215 32.06 24.47 18.47
CA VAL A 215 31.77 24.99 17.12
C VAL A 215 30.26 24.98 16.90
N ALA A 216 29.71 26.15 16.55
CA ALA A 216 28.29 26.28 16.26
C ALA A 216 27.92 25.44 15.04
N GLU A 217 27.20 24.34 15.29
CA GLU A 217 26.67 23.46 14.26
C GLU A 217 25.77 24.26 13.31
N THR A 218 26.12 24.27 12.03
CA THR A 218 25.45 25.10 11.03
C THR A 218 24.04 24.56 10.78
N ARG A 219 23.04 25.17 11.44
CA ARG A 219 21.62 24.86 11.26
C ARG A 219 21.20 25.02 9.79
N ARG A 220 21.32 23.94 9.01
CA ARG A 220 20.45 23.71 7.86
C ARG A 220 19.03 23.69 8.41
N THR A 221 18.24 24.69 8.05
CA THR A 221 16.82 24.74 8.42
C THR A 221 16.12 23.54 7.80
N ARG A 222 15.79 22.53 8.61
CA ARG A 222 14.84 21.48 8.19
C ARG A 222 13.57 22.19 7.74
N LYS A 223 13.16 21.96 6.49
CA LYS A 223 11.85 22.39 5.99
C LYS A 223 10.80 21.79 6.94
N ARG A 224 9.89 22.61 7.46
CA ARG A 224 8.80 22.11 8.32
C ARG A 224 7.93 21.19 7.46
N ALA A 225 7.56 20.03 7.99
CA ALA A 225 6.62 19.13 7.35
C ALA A 225 5.33 19.89 6.98
N GLU A 226 4.82 19.68 5.77
CA GLU A 226 3.54 20.25 5.34
C GLU A 226 2.41 19.36 5.88
N TYR A 227 1.39 19.98 6.49
CA TYR A 227 0.24 19.29 7.05
C TYR A 227 -1.06 20.02 6.69
N TRP A 228 -2.17 19.30 6.74
CA TRP A 228 -3.48 19.84 6.41
C TRP A 228 -3.94 20.84 7.47
N PRO A 229 -4.40 22.04 7.09
CA PRO A 229 -4.82 23.06 8.06
C PRO A 229 -5.89 22.53 9.01
N GLY A 230 -5.65 22.72 10.31
CA GLY A 230 -6.60 22.39 11.37
C GLY A 230 -6.84 20.90 11.65
N ARG A 231 -6.21 19.95 10.94
CA ARG A 231 -6.45 18.52 11.18
C ARG A 231 -5.32 17.85 11.96
N VAL A 232 -5.68 17.09 13.00
CA VAL A 232 -4.76 16.25 13.78
C VAL A 232 -5.30 14.83 13.96
N ILE A 233 -4.40 13.85 13.97
CA ILE A 233 -4.68 12.47 14.38
C ILE A 233 -4.35 12.36 15.87
N VAL A 234 -5.31 11.88 16.67
CA VAL A 234 -5.17 11.65 18.11
C VAL A 234 -5.31 10.17 18.39
N LYS A 235 -4.21 9.55 18.85
CA LYS A 235 -4.14 8.12 19.19
C LYS A 235 -4.30 7.94 20.69
N PHE A 236 -5.17 7.02 21.09
CA PHE A 236 -5.47 6.77 22.51
C PHE A 236 -4.79 5.51 23.03
N HIS A 237 -4.67 5.42 24.36
CA HIS A 237 -4.44 4.14 25.00
C HIS A 237 -5.72 3.28 24.93
N LYS A 238 -5.55 1.95 24.97
CA LYS A 238 -6.65 0.97 24.98
C LYS A 238 -7.68 1.31 26.07
N GLU A 239 -8.95 1.02 25.80
CA GLU A 239 -10.08 1.11 26.74
C GLU A 239 -10.53 2.54 27.16
N ILE A 240 -10.17 3.60 26.41
CA ILE A 240 -10.73 4.94 26.67
C ILE A 240 -12.26 4.98 26.39
N SER A 241 -13.04 5.48 27.36
CA SER A 241 -14.48 5.65 27.21
C SER A 241 -14.84 6.84 26.31
N THR A 242 -15.98 6.76 25.61
CA THR A 242 -16.51 7.85 24.75
C THR A 242 -16.68 9.16 25.52
N GLU A 243 -17.05 9.11 26.79
CA GLU A 243 -17.13 10.30 27.65
C GLU A 243 -15.75 10.94 27.87
N ASN A 244 -14.71 10.14 28.12
CA ASN A 244 -13.35 10.65 28.27
C ASN A 244 -12.81 11.20 26.94
N LYS A 245 -13.08 10.57 25.80
CA LYS A 245 -12.75 11.13 24.48
C LYS A 245 -13.42 12.50 24.28
N SER A 246 -14.72 12.61 24.57
CA SER A 246 -15.47 13.89 24.50
C SER A 246 -14.92 14.98 25.41
N ARG A 247 -14.51 14.64 26.65
CA ARG A 247 -13.87 15.58 27.57
C ARG A 247 -12.51 16.08 27.06
N LEU A 248 -11.72 15.21 26.43
CA LEU A 248 -10.45 15.60 25.81
C LEU A 248 -10.69 16.50 24.60
N ARG A 249 -11.63 16.17 23.72
CA ARG A 249 -12.05 17.04 22.61
C ARG A 249 -12.42 18.44 23.09
N ALA A 250 -13.27 18.55 24.10
CA ALA A 250 -13.66 19.83 24.69
C ALA A 250 -12.46 20.61 25.27
N PHE A 251 -11.49 19.92 25.90
CA PHE A 251 -10.27 20.55 26.42
C PHE A 251 -9.38 21.12 25.29
N PHE A 252 -9.24 20.40 24.18
CA PHE A 252 -8.47 20.83 23.02
C PHE A 252 -9.24 21.79 22.08
N GLN A 253 -10.49 22.15 22.42
CA GLN A 253 -11.41 22.92 21.56
C GLN A 253 -11.54 22.27 20.17
N ALA A 254 -11.70 20.94 20.17
CA ALA A 254 -11.59 20.09 19.01
C ALA A 254 -12.93 19.42 18.66
N TYR A 255 -13.22 19.31 17.37
CA TYR A 255 -14.39 18.60 16.83
C TYR A 255 -13.97 17.25 16.24
N LEU A 256 -14.81 16.21 16.39
CA LEU A 256 -14.55 14.90 15.79
C LEU A 256 -14.91 14.93 14.30
N LEU A 257 -13.94 14.65 13.43
CA LEU A 257 -14.17 14.49 11.98
C LEU A 257 -14.40 13.01 11.61
N ARG A 258 -13.55 12.11 12.12
CA ARG A 258 -13.62 10.67 11.89
C ARG A 258 -13.08 9.88 13.08
N GLU A 259 -13.64 8.70 13.33
CA GLU A 259 -12.96 7.67 14.13
C GLU A 259 -12.13 6.78 13.19
N LEU A 260 -10.92 6.41 13.61
CA LEU A 260 -10.03 5.47 12.93
C LEU A 260 -10.00 4.20 13.78
N SER A 261 -10.97 3.34 13.52
CA SER A 261 -11.35 2.23 14.40
C SER A 261 -10.23 1.20 14.56
N ILE A 262 -9.44 0.98 13.50
CA ILE A 262 -8.45 -0.09 13.44
C ILE A 262 -7.19 0.27 14.24
N ILE A 263 -6.84 1.56 14.32
CA ILE A 263 -5.69 2.09 15.09
C ILE A 263 -6.09 2.85 16.35
N GLN A 264 -7.33 2.69 16.83
CA GLN A 264 -7.82 3.29 18.08
C GLN A 264 -7.54 4.81 18.17
N SER A 265 -7.76 5.49 17.05
CA SER A 265 -7.44 6.91 16.88
C SER A 265 -8.67 7.69 16.45
N GLU A 266 -8.61 9.01 16.54
CA GLU A 266 -9.62 9.93 16.01
C GLU A 266 -8.95 11.03 15.20
N VAL A 267 -9.59 11.46 14.12
CA VAL A 267 -9.22 12.67 13.38
C VAL A 267 -10.02 13.82 13.96
N TRP A 268 -9.32 14.85 14.44
CA TRP A 268 -9.92 16.03 15.03
C TRP A 268 -9.69 17.27 14.17
N GLN A 269 -10.71 18.11 14.06
CA GLN A 269 -10.56 19.51 13.67
C GLN A 269 -10.19 20.33 14.90
N VAL A 270 -9.12 21.13 14.81
CA VAL A 270 -8.62 22.04 15.84
C VAL A 270 -8.35 23.42 15.23
N GLU A 271 -8.49 24.49 16.02
CA GLU A 271 -8.14 25.85 15.59
C GLU A 271 -6.66 25.97 15.22
N ASN A 272 -5.77 25.29 15.97
CA ASN A 272 -4.33 25.42 15.79
C ASN A 272 -3.59 24.10 16.09
N VAL A 273 -3.17 23.41 15.02
CA VAL A 273 -2.40 22.15 15.03
C VAL A 273 -1.17 22.23 15.94
N GLU A 274 -0.40 23.32 15.83
CA GLU A 274 0.84 23.51 16.59
C GLU A 274 0.56 23.75 18.08
N ALA A 275 -0.54 24.41 18.42
CA ALA A 275 -0.97 24.57 19.80
C ALA A 275 -1.42 23.24 20.42
N ALA A 276 -2.13 22.38 19.67
CA ALA A 276 -2.52 21.06 20.13
C ALA A 276 -1.29 20.16 20.42
N ILE A 277 -0.35 20.09 19.48
CA ILE A 277 0.89 19.29 19.62
C ILE A 277 1.77 19.84 20.77
N ALA A 278 1.95 21.17 20.84
CA ALA A 278 2.71 21.79 21.92
C ALA A 278 2.04 21.62 23.29
N THR A 279 0.72 21.48 23.35
CA THR A 279 -0.01 21.20 24.60
C THR A 279 0.26 19.77 25.06
N GLN A 280 0.22 18.77 24.15
CA GLN A 280 0.63 17.39 24.49
C GLN A 280 2.08 17.31 24.98
N SER A 281 2.99 18.07 24.36
CA SER A 281 4.41 18.11 24.78
C SER A 281 4.64 18.79 26.14
N ARG A 282 3.67 19.54 26.67
CA ARG A 282 3.76 20.29 27.94
C ARG A 282 2.94 19.67 29.07
N GLN A 283 1.99 18.79 28.76
CA GLN A 283 1.08 18.17 29.72
C GLN A 283 0.92 16.68 29.40
N THR A 284 1.15 15.83 30.39
CA THR A 284 0.96 14.38 30.25
C THR A 284 -0.52 14.03 30.36
N PHE A 285 -1.10 13.46 29.29
CA PHE A 285 -2.45 12.94 29.27
C PHE A 285 -2.38 11.41 29.39
N SER A 286 -2.86 10.84 30.49
CA SER A 286 -2.79 9.38 30.74
C SER A 286 -3.49 8.51 29.69
N ASN A 287 -4.34 9.11 28.85
CA ASN A 287 -5.19 8.41 27.90
C ASN A 287 -4.83 8.71 26.44
N ILE A 288 -3.90 9.64 26.16
CA ILE A 288 -3.46 9.99 24.80
C ILE A 288 -2.02 9.52 24.60
N VAL A 289 -1.80 8.68 23.59
CA VAL A 289 -0.48 8.22 23.15
C VAL A 289 0.20 9.33 22.34
N SER A 290 -0.46 9.85 21.31
CA SER A 290 0.10 10.88 20.43
C SER A 290 -0.98 11.79 19.84
N ILE A 291 -0.62 13.06 19.63
CA ILE A 291 -1.31 14.01 18.76
C ILE A 291 -0.34 14.36 17.64
N ARG A 292 -0.74 14.13 16.38
CA ARG A 292 0.10 14.37 15.20
C ARG A 292 -0.64 15.21 14.16
N PRO A 293 0.05 16.02 13.35
CA PRO A 293 -0.56 16.62 12.18
C PRO A 293 -1.06 15.53 11.21
N ASP A 294 -2.14 15.81 10.50
CA ASP A 294 -2.48 15.10 9.28
C ASP A 294 -1.56 15.59 8.14
N TYR A 295 -0.63 14.76 7.67
CA TYR A 295 0.44 15.21 6.78
C TYR A 295 -0.01 15.32 5.31
N VAL A 296 0.58 16.24 4.56
CA VAL A 296 0.31 16.37 3.12
C VAL A 296 1.06 15.30 2.33
N ILE A 297 0.33 14.58 1.48
CA ILE A 297 0.88 13.65 0.48
C ILE A 297 0.54 14.14 -0.93
N ARG A 298 1.38 13.76 -1.90
CA ARG A 298 1.33 14.32 -3.26
C ARG A 298 1.73 13.29 -4.31
N ALA A 299 1.10 13.37 -5.48
CA ALA A 299 1.66 12.84 -6.73
C ALA A 299 2.41 14.00 -7.42
N GLN A 300 3.74 14.03 -7.31
CA GLN A 300 4.57 15.21 -7.60
C GLN A 300 5.24 15.18 -8.99
N ASP A 301 5.42 16.37 -9.56
CA ASP A 301 6.28 16.63 -10.74
C ASP A 301 5.88 15.81 -11.99
N ILE A 302 4.59 15.44 -12.10
CA ILE A 302 4.00 14.71 -13.23
C ILE A 302 4.04 15.61 -14.48
N ARG A 303 4.86 15.26 -15.46
CA ARG A 303 4.99 16.05 -16.70
C ARG A 303 4.22 15.42 -17.84
N THR A 304 3.13 16.08 -18.25
CA THR A 304 2.46 15.78 -19.52
C THR A 304 3.32 16.28 -20.70
N ILE A 305 3.61 15.41 -21.66
CA ILE A 305 4.52 15.69 -22.78
C ILE A 305 3.73 15.88 -24.09
N ASN A 306 3.82 17.09 -24.67
CA ASN A 306 3.02 17.50 -25.83
C ASN A 306 3.63 17.17 -27.22
N ASN A 307 4.79 16.50 -27.30
CA ASN A 307 5.42 16.20 -28.59
C ASN A 307 6.24 14.89 -28.55
N THR A 308 6.09 14.08 -29.60
CA THR A 308 6.55 12.70 -29.64
C THR A 308 7.86 12.51 -30.40
N LEU A 309 8.85 11.89 -29.74
CA LEU A 309 9.90 11.09 -30.40
C LEU A 309 9.71 9.60 -30.05
N ARG A 310 8.50 9.08 -30.32
CA ARG A 310 8.20 7.64 -30.22
C ARG A 310 9.24 6.86 -31.03
N ARG A 311 9.79 5.83 -30.42
CA ARG A 311 10.90 5.06 -30.99
C ARG A 311 10.64 3.59 -30.77
N LYS A 312 10.73 2.82 -31.87
CA LYS A 312 10.46 1.39 -31.91
C LYS A 312 10.99 0.66 -30.68
N SER A 313 10.10 -0.10 -30.05
CA SER A 313 10.45 -1.22 -29.21
C SER A 313 11.38 -2.18 -29.98
N ARG A 314 12.16 -2.97 -29.24
CA ARG A 314 13.04 -3.99 -29.82
C ARG A 314 12.35 -5.33 -29.73
N ASP A 315 12.11 -5.95 -30.89
CA ASP A 315 11.61 -7.31 -31.05
C ASP A 315 12.15 -8.28 -29.96
N LYS A 316 11.33 -8.59 -28.96
CA LYS A 316 11.59 -9.62 -27.93
C LYS A 316 10.47 -10.65 -27.98
N GLU A 317 10.73 -11.81 -28.63
CA GLU A 317 9.80 -12.96 -28.79
C GLU A 317 8.87 -13.16 -27.58
N ALA A 318 7.59 -12.77 -27.63
CA ALA A 318 6.75 -12.78 -26.43
C ALA A 318 6.43 -14.23 -25.95
N ILE A 319 6.29 -14.43 -24.63
CA ILE A 319 5.78 -15.70 -24.08
C ILE A 319 4.28 -15.63 -23.80
N SER A 320 3.58 -16.75 -23.97
CA SER A 320 2.18 -16.87 -23.61
C SER A 320 2.02 -17.47 -22.20
N ILE A 321 1.12 -16.91 -21.39
CA ILE A 321 0.71 -17.44 -20.08
C ILE A 321 -0.82 -17.58 -20.00
N GLU A 322 -1.29 -18.69 -19.43
CA GLU A 322 -2.71 -18.92 -19.11
C GLU A 322 -3.05 -18.30 -17.73
N THR A 323 -4.02 -17.39 -17.71
CA THR A 323 -4.54 -16.72 -16.51
C THR A 323 -5.87 -17.35 -16.10
N LYS A 324 -6.08 -17.60 -14.80
CA LYS A 324 -7.23 -18.40 -14.32
C LYS A 324 -8.41 -17.56 -13.86
N ALA A 325 -8.14 -16.53 -13.06
CA ALA A 325 -9.15 -15.67 -12.46
C ALA A 325 -8.62 -14.23 -12.33
N PRO A 326 -9.48 -13.20 -12.46
CA PRO A 326 -9.05 -11.83 -12.22
C PRO A 326 -8.63 -11.63 -10.75
N VAL A 327 -7.65 -10.74 -10.54
CA VAL A 327 -7.09 -10.39 -9.23
C VAL A 327 -7.58 -8.99 -8.86
N LEU A 328 -8.32 -8.89 -7.77
CA LEU A 328 -8.84 -7.62 -7.26
C LEU A 328 -7.75 -6.87 -6.50
N CYS A 329 -7.49 -5.63 -6.91
CA CYS A 329 -6.56 -4.72 -6.23
C CYS A 329 -7.06 -3.27 -6.31
N ALA A 330 -6.59 -2.42 -5.39
CA ALA A 330 -6.98 -1.01 -5.32
C ALA A 330 -6.00 -0.09 -6.04
N VAL A 331 -6.50 0.93 -6.73
CA VAL A 331 -5.74 2.12 -7.12
C VAL A 331 -6.10 3.20 -6.10
N ILE A 332 -5.15 3.51 -5.20
CA ILE A 332 -5.31 4.51 -4.15
C ILE A 332 -4.66 5.80 -4.66
N ASP A 333 -5.45 6.70 -5.25
CA ASP A 333 -4.92 7.82 -6.05
C ASP A 333 -5.92 9.01 -6.17
N SER A 334 -5.96 9.75 -7.28
CA SER A 334 -6.91 10.87 -7.52
C SER A 334 -8.32 10.44 -7.92
N GLY A 335 -8.63 9.14 -7.86
CA GLY A 335 -9.82 8.52 -8.46
C GLY A 335 -9.48 7.81 -9.76
N VAL A 336 -10.48 7.22 -10.41
CA VAL A 336 -10.36 6.62 -11.74
C VAL A 336 -11.57 7.01 -12.58
N ASP A 337 -11.38 7.42 -13.83
CA ASP A 337 -12.48 7.48 -14.81
C ASP A 337 -12.93 6.04 -15.14
N TYR A 338 -13.80 5.52 -14.28
CA TYR A 338 -14.40 4.19 -14.42
C TYR A 338 -15.36 4.09 -15.62
N THR A 339 -15.68 5.21 -16.26
CA THR A 339 -16.50 5.26 -17.48
C THR A 339 -15.67 5.15 -18.76
N HIS A 340 -14.34 5.39 -18.69
CA HIS A 340 -13.44 5.35 -19.83
C HIS A 340 -13.56 4.01 -20.59
N PRO A 341 -13.88 4.01 -21.90
CA PRO A 341 -14.30 2.80 -22.63
C PRO A 341 -13.32 1.62 -22.54
N ASP A 342 -12.02 1.91 -22.53
CA ASP A 342 -10.97 0.89 -22.44
C ASP A 342 -10.64 0.44 -21.01
N LEU A 343 -10.94 1.24 -19.98
CA LEU A 343 -10.75 0.85 -18.58
C LEU A 343 -11.93 0.05 -18.03
N LYS A 344 -13.16 0.36 -18.49
CA LYS A 344 -14.40 -0.24 -18.01
C LYS A 344 -14.38 -1.77 -17.83
N PRO A 345 -13.76 -2.60 -18.70
CA PRO A 345 -13.66 -4.05 -18.49
C PRO A 345 -12.81 -4.48 -17.28
N TYR A 346 -11.95 -3.59 -16.79
CA TYR A 346 -11.03 -3.81 -15.67
C TYR A 346 -11.52 -3.16 -14.36
N ILE A 347 -12.61 -2.39 -14.39
CA ILE A 347 -13.17 -1.78 -13.19
C ILE A 347 -14.01 -2.83 -12.45
N TRP A 348 -13.73 -2.99 -11.15
CA TRP A 348 -14.52 -3.83 -10.28
C TRP A 348 -15.88 -3.19 -9.97
N THR A 349 -16.89 -4.01 -9.78
CA THR A 349 -18.23 -3.57 -9.35
C THR A 349 -18.57 -4.29 -8.05
N ASN A 350 -18.95 -3.57 -6.99
CA ASN A 350 -19.34 -4.20 -5.73
C ASN A 350 -20.57 -5.09 -5.95
N PRO A 351 -20.48 -6.43 -5.77
CA PRO A 351 -21.63 -7.32 -5.90
C PRO A 351 -22.59 -7.25 -4.70
N GLY A 352 -22.22 -6.55 -3.63
CA GLY A 352 -23.06 -6.29 -2.47
C GLY A 352 -24.04 -5.14 -2.65
N GLU A 353 -23.68 -4.13 -3.45
CA GLU A 353 -24.45 -2.89 -3.61
C GLU A 353 -25.51 -2.94 -4.73
N ILE A 354 -26.62 -2.21 -4.54
CA ILE A 354 -27.64 -1.94 -5.57
C ILE A 354 -27.52 -0.48 -6.03
N PRO A 355 -26.84 -0.20 -7.17
CA PRO A 355 -26.40 1.15 -7.52
C PRO A 355 -27.48 2.24 -7.52
N ASN A 356 -27.21 3.31 -6.79
CA ASN A 356 -28.00 4.54 -6.63
C ASN A 356 -29.31 4.36 -5.85
N ASN A 357 -29.33 3.48 -4.84
CA ASN A 357 -30.49 3.33 -3.96
C ASN A 357 -30.44 4.21 -2.68
N GLY A 358 -29.27 4.77 -2.36
CA GLY A 358 -29.01 5.57 -1.15
C GLY A 358 -28.88 4.75 0.14
N ILE A 359 -28.54 3.47 0.02
CA ILE A 359 -28.41 2.49 1.11
C ILE A 359 -27.01 1.86 1.04
N ASP A 360 -26.44 1.56 2.21
CA ASP A 360 -25.29 0.67 2.37
C ASP A 360 -25.88 -0.76 2.44
N ASP A 361 -25.94 -1.46 1.29
CA ASP A 361 -26.64 -2.75 1.15
C ASP A 361 -25.79 -3.90 1.71
N ASP A 362 -24.46 -3.82 1.58
CA ASP A 362 -23.54 -4.85 2.09
C ASP A 362 -23.15 -4.65 3.57
N GLY A 363 -23.43 -3.47 4.13
CA GLY A 363 -23.23 -3.11 5.53
C GLY A 363 -21.77 -2.75 5.87
N ASN A 364 -20.97 -2.34 4.89
CA ASN A 364 -19.56 -2.02 5.07
C ASN A 364 -19.28 -0.61 5.63
N GLY A 365 -20.30 0.25 5.70
CA GLY A 365 -20.22 1.63 6.17
C GLY A 365 -20.15 2.69 5.07
N TYR A 366 -20.15 2.29 3.80
CA TYR A 366 -20.00 3.16 2.62
C TYR A 366 -21.18 2.96 1.66
N VAL A 367 -22.17 3.84 1.75
CA VAL A 367 -23.39 3.84 0.91
C VAL A 367 -23.04 3.90 -0.58
N ASP A 368 -23.61 3.01 -1.40
CA ASP A 368 -23.50 3.00 -2.87
C ASP A 368 -22.03 2.98 -3.39
N ASP A 369 -21.09 2.30 -2.70
CA ASP A 369 -19.64 2.24 -3.04
C ASP A 369 -19.27 1.38 -4.28
N VAL A 370 -20.15 1.41 -5.28
CA VAL A 370 -20.23 0.51 -6.45
C VAL A 370 -18.89 0.28 -7.17
N HIS A 371 -18.01 1.28 -7.22
CA HIS A 371 -16.68 1.19 -7.87
C HIS A 371 -15.52 1.52 -6.93
N GLY A 372 -15.78 1.61 -5.62
CA GLY A 372 -14.92 2.21 -4.60
C GLY A 372 -15.51 3.52 -4.07
N TYR A 373 -14.67 4.36 -3.46
CA TYR A 373 -15.11 5.48 -2.62
C TYR A 373 -14.17 6.71 -2.67
N ASP A 374 -14.70 7.90 -2.43
CA ASP A 374 -13.96 9.17 -2.35
C ASP A 374 -13.76 9.65 -0.91
N PHE A 375 -12.52 9.58 -0.43
CA PHE A 375 -12.07 10.03 0.90
C PHE A 375 -11.58 11.49 0.93
N ILE A 376 -11.58 12.21 -0.19
CA ILE A 376 -11.47 13.67 -0.25
C ILE A 376 -12.84 14.31 -0.06
N ASN A 377 -13.84 13.83 -0.81
CA ASN A 377 -15.17 14.43 -0.87
C ASN A 377 -16.17 13.80 0.11
N ASP A 378 -15.86 12.61 0.64
CA ASP A 378 -16.72 11.84 1.54
C ASP A 378 -18.03 11.40 0.87
N ASP A 379 -17.90 10.87 -0.35
CA ASP A 379 -18.99 10.36 -1.17
C ASP A 379 -18.57 9.11 -1.97
N ASN A 380 -19.54 8.55 -2.68
CA ASN A 380 -19.44 7.26 -3.34
C ASN A 380 -19.00 7.36 -4.83
N ASP A 381 -18.53 8.52 -5.27
CA ASP A 381 -18.10 8.76 -6.65
C ASP A 381 -16.56 8.93 -6.74
N PRO A 382 -15.78 7.84 -6.84
CA PRO A 382 -14.32 7.89 -6.97
C PRO A 382 -13.85 8.35 -8.38
N MET A 383 -14.64 9.17 -9.09
CA MET A 383 -14.30 9.74 -10.39
C MET A 383 -13.05 10.61 -10.34
N ASP A 384 -12.20 10.48 -11.36
CA ASP A 384 -10.92 11.18 -11.43
C ASP A 384 -11.06 12.61 -12.00
N ASP A 385 -10.96 13.60 -11.12
CA ASP A 385 -10.94 15.02 -11.47
C ASP A 385 -9.52 15.60 -11.67
N CYS A 386 -8.46 14.81 -11.41
CA CYS A 386 -7.06 15.22 -11.57
C CYS A 386 -6.39 14.57 -12.79
N GLY A 387 -6.78 13.34 -13.13
CA GLY A 387 -6.32 12.56 -14.28
C GLY A 387 -5.14 11.63 -14.04
N HIS A 388 -4.53 11.67 -12.85
CA HIS A 388 -3.36 10.86 -12.51
C HIS A 388 -3.73 9.40 -12.21
N GLY A 389 -4.75 9.16 -11.38
CA GLY A 389 -5.21 7.82 -11.04
C GLY A 389 -5.76 7.05 -12.25
N THR A 390 -6.39 7.72 -13.21
CA THR A 390 -6.80 7.13 -14.50
C THR A 390 -5.61 6.73 -15.36
N HIS A 391 -4.51 7.49 -15.33
CA HIS A 391 -3.27 7.16 -16.05
C HIS A 391 -2.61 5.92 -15.46
N VAL A 392 -2.51 5.90 -14.12
CA VAL A 392 -2.04 4.77 -13.31
C VAL A 392 -2.88 3.51 -13.59
N ALA A 393 -4.21 3.60 -13.53
CA ALA A 393 -5.13 2.49 -13.78
C ALA A 393 -4.95 1.88 -15.18
N GLY A 394 -4.70 2.70 -16.21
CA GLY A 394 -4.43 2.21 -17.56
C GLY A 394 -3.14 1.39 -17.66
N ILE A 395 -2.12 1.72 -16.88
CA ILE A 395 -0.87 0.93 -16.84
C ILE A 395 -1.12 -0.42 -16.14
N VAL A 396 -1.89 -0.43 -15.04
CA VAL A 396 -2.30 -1.68 -14.33
C VAL A 396 -3.10 -2.61 -15.25
N ALA A 397 -3.94 -2.05 -16.13
CA ALA A 397 -4.76 -2.77 -17.10
C ALA A 397 -4.01 -3.20 -18.39
N ASN A 398 -2.70 -2.94 -18.50
CA ASN A 398 -1.90 -3.14 -19.73
C ASN A 398 -2.44 -2.39 -20.96
N LEU A 399 -2.96 -1.18 -20.74
CA LEU A 399 -3.41 -0.24 -21.79
C LEU A 399 -2.33 0.81 -22.12
N ALA A 400 -1.19 0.76 -21.43
CA ALA A 400 -0.07 1.65 -21.68
C ALA A 400 0.46 1.49 -23.12
N ASN A 401 0.68 2.62 -23.80
CA ASN A 401 1.12 2.70 -25.20
C ASN A 401 0.20 2.03 -26.23
N LYS A 402 -1.05 1.71 -25.87
CA LYS A 402 -2.03 1.02 -26.74
C LYS A 402 -2.26 1.66 -28.12
N ASN A 403 -2.05 2.96 -28.24
CA ASN A 403 -2.27 3.72 -29.48
C ASN A 403 -1.00 3.92 -30.31
N ASP A 404 0.16 3.43 -29.85
CA ASP A 404 1.39 3.42 -30.64
C ASP A 404 1.34 2.28 -31.68
N LYS A 405 1.50 2.64 -32.95
CA LYS A 405 1.47 1.70 -34.08
C LYS A 405 2.79 0.98 -34.30
N ASP A 406 3.85 1.42 -33.61
CA ASP A 406 5.20 0.85 -33.66
C ASP A 406 5.53 0.00 -32.40
N THR A 407 4.54 -0.28 -31.53
CA THR A 407 4.64 -1.26 -30.43
C THR A 407 3.39 -2.12 -30.37
N GLU A 408 3.50 -3.44 -30.53
CA GLU A 408 2.45 -4.33 -30.01
C GLU A 408 2.51 -4.28 -28.46
N ASN A 409 1.37 -4.15 -27.78
CA ASN A 409 1.30 -3.83 -26.33
C ASN A 409 2.07 -4.82 -25.45
N ASP A 410 2.27 -6.05 -25.93
CA ASP A 410 2.96 -7.11 -25.21
C ASP A 410 4.50 -6.99 -25.27
N GLU A 411 5.06 -6.11 -26.10
CA GLU A 411 6.52 -5.99 -26.29
C GLU A 411 7.26 -5.37 -25.08
N ASN A 412 6.63 -4.41 -24.37
CA ASN A 412 7.27 -3.71 -23.24
C ASN A 412 7.56 -4.65 -22.05
N THR A 413 6.74 -5.70 -21.88
CA THR A 413 6.88 -6.68 -20.78
C THR A 413 7.29 -8.08 -21.26
N GLY A 414 7.05 -8.38 -22.54
CA GLY A 414 7.38 -9.64 -23.18
C GLY A 414 6.44 -10.80 -22.86
N VAL A 415 5.23 -10.52 -22.35
CA VAL A 415 4.25 -11.52 -21.91
C VAL A 415 2.88 -11.23 -22.48
N ILE A 416 2.36 -12.17 -23.27
CA ILE A 416 0.98 -12.23 -23.76
C ILE A 416 0.17 -13.10 -22.79
N THR A 417 -0.92 -12.58 -22.25
CA THR A 417 -1.90 -13.37 -21.50
C THR A 417 -2.93 -13.97 -22.44
N THR A 418 -3.19 -15.27 -22.35
CA THR A 418 -4.31 -15.90 -23.07
C THR A 418 -5.58 -15.78 -22.26
N GLY A 419 -6.28 -14.65 -22.41
CA GLY A 419 -7.50 -14.29 -21.68
C GLY A 419 -7.83 -12.82 -21.88
N TYR A 420 -8.69 -12.27 -21.02
CA TYR A 420 -8.95 -10.82 -20.96
C TYR A 420 -7.72 -10.08 -20.41
N GLY A 421 -6.94 -9.42 -21.28
CA GLY A 421 -5.90 -8.45 -20.91
C GLY A 421 -4.92 -8.91 -19.82
N TRP A 422 -4.33 -7.97 -19.09
CA TRP A 422 -3.81 -8.31 -17.78
C TRP A 422 -4.98 -8.56 -16.82
N PRO A 423 -4.93 -9.60 -15.97
CA PRO A 423 -6.08 -10.09 -15.22
C PRO A 423 -6.31 -9.25 -13.95
N ALA A 424 -6.31 -7.92 -14.07
CA ALA A 424 -6.61 -7.00 -13.00
C ALA A 424 -8.11 -6.72 -12.89
N GLN A 425 -8.59 -6.55 -11.67
CA GLN A 425 -9.83 -5.83 -11.36
C GLN A 425 -9.47 -4.70 -10.40
N ILE A 426 -9.94 -3.49 -10.71
CA ILE A 426 -9.52 -2.25 -10.07
C ILE A 426 -10.68 -1.69 -9.23
N ILE A 427 -10.44 -1.51 -7.94
CA ILE A 427 -11.25 -0.62 -7.08
C ILE A 427 -10.60 0.77 -7.11
N ALA A 428 -11.39 1.82 -7.32
CA ALA A 428 -10.92 3.19 -7.29
C ALA A 428 -11.10 3.79 -5.89
N LEU A 429 -10.01 4.08 -5.19
CA LEU A 429 -10.06 4.74 -3.87
C LEU A 429 -9.43 6.13 -4.00
N LYS A 430 -10.29 7.15 -3.97
CA LYS A 430 -9.89 8.53 -4.24
C LYS A 430 -9.42 9.21 -2.96
N ILE A 431 -8.16 9.62 -2.93
CA ILE A 431 -7.47 10.23 -1.78
C ILE A 431 -6.70 11.50 -2.14
N LEU A 432 -6.66 11.88 -3.42
CA LEU A 432 -6.03 13.10 -3.94
C LEU A 432 -7.05 13.97 -4.69
N ARG A 433 -6.82 15.29 -4.70
CA ARG A 433 -7.55 16.29 -5.48
C ARG A 433 -6.60 17.16 -6.32
N PRO A 434 -7.09 17.86 -7.35
CA PRO A 434 -6.31 18.82 -8.13
C PRO A 434 -5.76 19.96 -7.27
N GLU A 435 -4.47 20.26 -7.42
CA GLU A 435 -3.82 21.47 -6.93
C GLU A 435 -3.15 22.20 -8.10
N ILE A 436 -3.65 23.39 -8.45
CA ILE A 436 -3.04 24.22 -9.49
C ILE A 436 -1.74 24.81 -8.93
N THR A 437 -0.60 24.40 -9.49
CA THR A 437 0.71 24.90 -9.06
C THR A 437 0.92 26.34 -9.52
N ARG A 438 1.92 27.01 -8.93
CA ARG A 438 2.34 28.37 -9.33
C ARG A 438 2.81 28.49 -10.78
N HIS A 439 3.07 27.37 -11.45
CA HIS A 439 3.48 27.31 -12.86
C HIS A 439 2.33 26.98 -13.83
N GLY A 440 1.10 26.81 -13.31
CA GLY A 440 -0.06 26.45 -14.11
C GLY A 440 -0.12 24.97 -14.52
N THR A 441 0.68 24.10 -13.89
CA THR A 441 0.46 22.65 -13.93
C THR A 441 -0.58 22.25 -12.90
N THR A 442 -1.24 21.11 -13.11
CA THR A 442 -2.09 20.48 -12.10
C THR A 442 -1.33 19.32 -11.50
N ASP A 443 -0.96 19.44 -10.24
CA ASP A 443 -0.46 18.32 -9.43
C ASP A 443 -1.65 17.73 -8.65
N CYS A 444 -1.53 16.50 -8.14
CA CYS A 444 -2.57 15.90 -7.28
C CYS A 444 -2.10 15.87 -5.83
N LYS A 445 -2.90 16.41 -4.91
CA LYS A 445 -2.59 16.56 -3.48
C LYS A 445 -3.66 15.94 -2.59
N GLY A 446 -3.22 15.24 -1.55
CA GLY A 446 -4.08 14.64 -0.54
C GLY A 446 -3.45 14.70 0.85
N SER A 447 -3.92 13.83 1.72
CA SER A 447 -3.59 13.82 3.14
C SER A 447 -3.28 12.41 3.65
N SER A 448 -2.45 12.27 4.68
CA SER A 448 -2.18 10.95 5.26
C SER A 448 -3.45 10.34 5.86
N VAL A 449 -4.36 11.15 6.41
CA VAL A 449 -5.70 10.70 6.83
C VAL A 449 -6.51 10.11 5.69
N SER A 450 -6.55 10.72 4.50
CA SER A 450 -7.32 10.15 3.36
C SER A 450 -6.72 8.82 2.87
N ALA A 451 -5.39 8.67 2.90
CA ALA A 451 -4.73 7.38 2.66
C ALA A 451 -5.04 6.33 3.75
N ILE A 452 -5.04 6.72 5.03
CA ILE A 452 -5.39 5.83 6.15
C ILE A 452 -6.83 5.34 6.03
N LEU A 453 -7.79 6.21 5.69
CA LEU A 453 -9.19 5.82 5.49
C LEU A 453 -9.37 4.85 4.33
N ALA A 454 -8.65 5.04 3.22
CA ALA A 454 -8.64 4.07 2.11
C ALA A 454 -8.06 2.70 2.51
N LEU A 455 -7.08 2.66 3.42
CA LEU A 455 -6.55 1.41 3.97
C LEU A 455 -7.51 0.77 5.01
N GLU A 456 -8.23 1.57 5.82
CA GLU A 456 -9.30 1.05 6.68
C GLU A 456 -10.44 0.44 5.85
N TYR A 457 -10.86 1.08 4.74
CA TYR A 457 -11.80 0.50 3.77
C TYR A 457 -11.32 -0.86 3.28
N ILE A 458 -10.06 -0.97 2.83
CA ILE A 458 -9.49 -2.24 2.34
C ILE A 458 -9.51 -3.30 3.45
N GLN A 459 -9.14 -2.95 4.68
CA GLN A 459 -9.11 -3.89 5.82
C GLN A 459 -10.49 -4.38 6.24
N ASN A 460 -11.45 -3.48 6.38
CA ASN A 460 -12.82 -3.83 6.75
C ASN A 460 -13.47 -4.73 5.68
N ASN A 461 -13.20 -4.44 4.40
CA ASN A 461 -13.77 -5.17 3.27
C ASN A 461 -12.97 -6.40 2.81
N ALA A 462 -11.75 -6.61 3.31
CA ALA A 462 -10.84 -7.67 2.87
C ALA A 462 -11.47 -9.07 2.90
N LYS A 463 -12.30 -9.36 3.90
CA LYS A 463 -12.97 -10.66 4.10
C LYS A 463 -14.03 -10.97 3.05
N ASN A 464 -14.67 -9.93 2.51
CA ASN A 464 -15.80 -10.05 1.58
C ASN A 464 -15.36 -9.85 0.13
N MET A 465 -14.48 -8.87 -0.12
CA MET A 465 -14.05 -8.48 -1.46
C MET A 465 -12.78 -9.22 -1.94
N GLY A 466 -11.90 -9.65 -1.03
CA GLY A 466 -10.70 -10.43 -1.39
C GLY A 466 -9.57 -9.64 -2.06
N ILE A 467 -9.49 -8.33 -1.80
CA ILE A 467 -8.47 -7.39 -2.30
C ILE A 467 -7.06 -7.91 -1.98
N LYS A 468 -6.18 -8.01 -2.98
CA LYS A 468 -4.83 -8.60 -2.87
C LYS A 468 -3.69 -7.59 -2.80
N CYS A 469 -3.87 -6.41 -3.36
CA CYS A 469 -2.82 -5.40 -3.44
C CYS A 469 -3.36 -3.99 -3.61
N SER A 470 -2.49 -2.99 -3.40
CA SER A 470 -2.74 -1.60 -3.76
C SER A 470 -1.56 -1.00 -4.53
N ASN A 471 -1.85 -0.08 -5.45
CA ASN A 471 -0.85 0.83 -6.01
C ASN A 471 -1.01 2.23 -5.40
N ASN A 472 0.13 2.79 -5.00
CA ASN A 472 0.25 4.02 -4.23
C ASN A 472 1.26 4.94 -4.93
N SER A 473 0.81 5.64 -5.97
CA SER A 473 1.65 6.49 -6.81
C SER A 473 1.81 7.92 -6.24
N TRP A 474 1.95 8.01 -4.92
CA TRP A 474 1.99 9.24 -4.11
C TRP A 474 2.94 9.10 -2.92
N GLY A 475 3.33 10.23 -2.33
CA GLY A 475 4.11 10.24 -1.09
C GLY A 475 4.50 11.64 -0.59
N GLY A 476 5.42 11.67 0.37
CA GLY A 476 5.92 12.87 1.04
C GLY A 476 7.23 12.65 1.82
N ASP A 477 7.78 13.74 2.37
CA ASP A 477 9.07 13.78 3.07
C ASP A 477 8.99 13.43 4.57
N THR A 478 7.83 13.00 5.06
CA THR A 478 7.52 12.89 6.49
C THR A 478 6.94 11.52 6.86
N PHE A 479 7.52 10.89 7.90
CA PHE A 479 7.04 9.61 8.45
C PHE A 479 5.73 9.80 9.21
N ASP A 480 4.73 8.97 8.92
CA ASP A 480 3.47 8.91 9.67
C ASP A 480 3.25 7.51 10.26
N GLU A 481 3.24 7.43 11.59
CA GLU A 481 3.03 6.18 12.33
C GLU A 481 1.64 5.59 12.10
N ALA A 482 0.61 6.42 11.97
CA ALA A 482 -0.75 5.93 11.74
C ALA A 482 -0.83 5.24 10.38
N LEU A 483 -0.19 5.82 9.35
CA LEU A 483 -0.10 5.21 8.03
C LEU A 483 0.79 3.95 8.04
N PHE A 484 1.93 3.98 8.74
CA PHE A 484 2.81 2.81 8.91
C PHE A 484 2.06 1.63 9.57
N GLU A 485 1.30 1.88 10.64
CA GLU A 485 0.53 0.85 11.34
C GLU A 485 -0.59 0.26 10.48
N LEU A 486 -1.23 1.04 9.60
CA LEU A 486 -2.20 0.51 8.64
C LEU A 486 -1.52 -0.39 7.60
N ILE A 487 -0.39 0.04 7.02
CA ILE A 487 0.36 -0.76 6.03
C ILE A 487 0.97 -2.03 6.68
N GLN A 488 1.30 -1.98 7.96
CA GLN A 488 1.67 -3.18 8.73
C GLN A 488 0.50 -4.16 8.87
N LYS A 489 -0.75 -3.70 9.00
CA LYS A 489 -1.94 -4.58 8.99
C LYS A 489 -2.26 -5.12 7.59
N GLU A 490 -1.97 -4.36 6.52
CA GLU A 490 -1.98 -4.91 5.16
C GLU A 490 -1.05 -6.14 5.05
N LYS A 491 0.13 -6.10 5.69
CA LYS A 491 1.07 -7.24 5.72
C LYS A 491 0.49 -8.45 6.45
N GLU A 492 -0.14 -8.23 7.60
CA GLU A 492 -0.71 -9.27 8.46
C GLU A 492 -1.85 -10.02 7.76
N ASP A 493 -2.73 -9.30 7.04
CA ASP A 493 -3.77 -9.89 6.21
C ASP A 493 -3.26 -10.42 4.85
N GLY A 494 -2.00 -10.16 4.52
CA GLY A 494 -1.31 -10.70 3.36
C GLY A 494 -1.54 -9.97 2.03
N ARG A 495 -1.60 -8.64 2.06
CA ARG A 495 -1.71 -7.75 0.89
C ARG A 495 -0.39 -7.05 0.56
N LEU A 496 -0.09 -6.92 -0.74
CA LEU A 496 1.08 -6.18 -1.23
C LEU A 496 0.78 -4.69 -1.39
N PHE A 497 1.71 -3.85 -0.95
CA PHE A 497 1.63 -2.39 -1.03
C PHE A 497 2.68 -1.87 -2.03
N ILE A 498 2.29 -1.65 -3.27
CA ILE A 498 3.20 -1.19 -4.33
C ILE A 498 3.24 0.34 -4.30
N VAL A 499 4.44 0.95 -4.29
CA VAL A 499 4.62 2.38 -4.07
C VAL A 499 5.72 2.99 -4.94
N ALA A 500 5.48 4.22 -5.39
CA ALA A 500 6.43 5.00 -6.16
C ALA A 500 7.57 5.57 -5.28
N ALA A 501 8.84 5.41 -5.71
CA ALA A 501 10.00 5.82 -4.90
C ALA A 501 10.18 7.35 -4.71
N GLY A 502 9.54 8.17 -5.53
CA GLY A 502 9.61 9.64 -5.51
C GLY A 502 10.34 10.24 -6.72
N ASN A 503 10.18 11.55 -6.93
CA ASN A 503 10.57 12.26 -8.17
C ASN A 503 11.57 13.43 -7.93
N ASP A 504 12.30 13.42 -6.82
CA ASP A 504 13.17 14.49 -6.30
C ASP A 504 14.57 14.54 -6.96
N LYS A 505 14.66 14.27 -8.27
CA LYS A 505 15.86 14.44 -9.12
C LYS A 505 17.06 13.60 -8.71
N ARG A 506 16.86 12.28 -8.58
CA ARG A 506 17.86 11.34 -8.06
C ARG A 506 18.29 11.71 -6.64
N GLN A 507 17.30 11.95 -5.79
CA GLN A 507 17.51 11.86 -4.35
C GLN A 507 17.78 10.40 -3.95
N ASP A 508 18.70 10.22 -3.01
CA ASP A 508 18.98 8.94 -2.39
C ASP A 508 18.09 8.78 -1.16
N ASN A 509 17.13 7.85 -1.24
CA ASN A 509 16.17 7.51 -0.20
C ASN A 509 16.82 6.81 1.00
N ASP A 510 18.05 6.27 0.87
CA ASP A 510 18.80 5.75 2.01
C ASP A 510 19.36 6.90 2.88
N LEU A 511 19.47 8.12 2.33
CA LEU A 511 19.94 9.33 3.02
C LEU A 511 18.82 10.31 3.37
N SER A 512 17.80 10.42 2.50
CA SER A 512 16.66 11.32 2.62
C SER A 512 15.36 10.53 2.33
N PRO A 513 14.78 9.85 3.33
CA PRO A 513 13.62 8.98 3.14
C PRO A 513 12.41 9.67 2.51
N PHE A 514 11.70 8.92 1.66
CA PHE A 514 10.43 9.29 1.03
C PHE A 514 9.35 8.29 1.46
N TYR A 515 8.26 8.75 2.07
CA TYR A 515 7.21 7.88 2.62
C TYR A 515 5.95 7.91 1.74
N PRO A 516 5.26 6.77 1.53
CA PRO A 516 5.43 5.49 2.22
C PRO A 516 6.54 4.56 1.67
N ALA A 517 7.28 4.95 0.63
CA ALA A 517 8.29 4.10 -0.03
C ALA A 517 9.43 3.59 0.88
N ASN A 518 9.79 4.36 1.92
CA ASN A 518 10.80 4.03 2.92
C ASN A 518 10.26 3.33 4.19
N TYR A 519 8.99 2.89 4.22
CA TYR A 519 8.51 2.08 5.35
C TYR A 519 9.13 0.68 5.29
N ASP A 520 9.88 0.33 6.34
CA ASP A 520 10.55 -0.96 6.51
C ASP A 520 9.54 -2.07 6.85
N LEU A 521 8.79 -2.49 5.83
CA LEU A 521 7.71 -3.47 5.90
C LEU A 521 7.82 -4.42 4.69
N ASP A 522 7.99 -5.72 4.96
CA ASP A 522 8.24 -6.72 3.90
C ASP A 522 7.25 -6.72 2.73
N ASN A 523 5.99 -6.33 2.94
CA ASN A 523 4.94 -6.29 1.90
C ASN A 523 4.96 -5.03 1.04
N VAL A 524 5.74 -4.00 1.42
CA VAL A 524 5.96 -2.81 0.60
C VAL A 524 6.86 -3.19 -0.58
N ILE A 525 6.56 -2.69 -1.78
CA ILE A 525 7.44 -2.79 -2.94
C ILE A 525 7.67 -1.39 -3.48
N SER A 526 8.86 -0.86 -3.22
CA SER A 526 9.31 0.49 -3.58
C SER A 526 9.92 0.48 -4.99
N VAL A 527 9.38 1.32 -5.88
CA VAL A 527 9.64 1.27 -7.33
C VAL A 527 10.26 2.56 -7.87
N CYS A 528 11.50 2.47 -8.37
CA CYS A 528 12.16 3.54 -9.14
C CYS A 528 11.77 3.53 -10.63
N SER A 529 12.02 4.63 -11.33
CA SER A 529 11.79 4.77 -12.77
C SER A 529 13.09 4.63 -13.56
N VAL A 530 13.00 3.93 -14.70
CA VAL A 530 14.03 3.94 -15.74
C VAL A 530 13.53 4.51 -17.05
N ASP A 531 14.47 5.06 -17.82
CA ASP A 531 14.28 5.38 -19.23
C ASP A 531 14.22 4.10 -20.10
N LYS A 532 13.84 4.28 -21.37
CA LYS A 532 13.81 3.23 -22.40
C LYS A 532 15.16 2.55 -22.69
N ASP A 533 16.28 3.18 -22.30
CA ASP A 533 17.64 2.65 -22.47
C ASP A 533 18.13 1.92 -21.20
N ASN A 534 17.27 1.84 -20.16
CA ASN A 534 17.48 1.21 -18.85
C ASN A 534 18.47 1.95 -17.93
N ASN A 535 18.57 3.27 -18.07
CA ASN A 535 19.21 4.13 -17.08
C ASN A 535 18.16 4.60 -16.06
N LEU A 536 18.58 4.79 -14.80
CA LEU A 536 17.74 5.45 -13.79
C LEU A 536 17.29 6.82 -14.32
N SER A 537 15.99 7.10 -14.29
CA SER A 537 15.42 8.36 -14.75
C SER A 537 16.05 9.58 -14.08
N LEU A 538 16.06 10.73 -14.76
CA LEU A 538 16.65 11.96 -14.19
C LEU A 538 15.84 12.53 -13.02
N PHE A 539 14.54 12.24 -12.94
CA PHE A 539 13.67 12.62 -11.83
C PHE A 539 13.64 11.56 -10.71
N SER A 540 13.76 10.27 -11.03
CA SER A 540 13.51 9.18 -10.06
C SER A 540 14.42 9.28 -8.85
N ASN A 541 13.84 9.15 -7.66
CA ASN A 541 14.58 8.76 -6.47
C ASN A 541 15.09 7.32 -6.60
N PHE A 542 16.09 6.98 -5.80
CA PHE A 542 16.73 5.66 -5.77
C PHE A 542 17.17 5.37 -4.33
N GLY A 543 17.56 4.14 -4.02
CA GLY A 543 18.12 3.79 -2.72
C GLY A 543 18.61 2.36 -2.75
N GLN A 544 19.86 2.10 -2.39
CA GLN A 544 20.43 0.76 -2.50
C GLN A 544 19.76 -0.23 -1.54
N ASN A 545 19.20 0.27 -0.43
CA ASN A 545 18.55 -0.51 0.60
C ASN A 545 17.04 -0.23 0.71
N SER A 546 16.58 0.99 0.34
CA SER A 546 15.19 1.45 0.47
C SER A 546 14.33 1.40 -0.80
N VAL A 547 14.88 0.98 -1.93
CA VAL A 547 14.13 0.80 -3.19
C VAL A 547 14.37 -0.61 -3.71
N ASP A 548 13.32 -1.40 -3.95
CA ASP A 548 13.47 -2.83 -4.27
C ASP A 548 13.94 -3.05 -5.73
N LEU A 549 13.27 -2.42 -6.69
CA LEU A 549 13.53 -2.53 -8.14
C LEU A 549 13.10 -1.26 -8.88
N CYS A 550 13.49 -1.12 -10.15
CA CYS A 550 12.87 -0.13 -11.03
C CYS A 550 11.86 -0.75 -12.02
N ALA A 551 11.04 0.08 -12.65
CA ALA A 551 10.28 -0.25 -13.86
C ALA A 551 10.29 0.95 -14.83
N LEU A 552 9.75 0.77 -16.05
CA LEU A 552 9.71 1.83 -17.05
C LEU A 552 8.76 2.95 -16.59
N GLY A 553 9.24 4.21 -16.57
CA GLY A 553 8.44 5.35 -16.11
C GLY A 553 8.68 6.66 -16.85
N GLU A 554 9.40 6.63 -17.98
CA GLU A 554 9.53 7.79 -18.89
C GLU A 554 8.66 7.61 -20.14
N GLU A 555 8.08 8.73 -20.61
CA GLU A 555 7.33 8.83 -21.87
C GLU A 555 6.19 7.77 -22.02
N ILE A 556 5.44 7.51 -20.94
CA ILE A 556 4.35 6.51 -20.91
C ILE A 556 3.03 7.12 -21.37
N GLU A 557 2.52 6.68 -22.53
CA GLU A 557 1.13 6.94 -22.93
C GLU A 557 0.19 6.03 -22.14
N SER A 558 -0.86 6.58 -21.52
CA SER A 558 -1.91 5.80 -20.85
C SER A 558 -3.24 6.56 -20.87
N THR A 559 -4.30 5.92 -20.39
CA THR A 559 -5.66 6.46 -20.32
C THR A 559 -5.76 7.73 -19.48
N PHE A 560 -6.68 8.62 -19.83
CA PHE A 560 -6.89 9.90 -19.15
C PHE A 560 -8.40 10.27 -19.21
N PRO A 561 -8.94 11.01 -18.24
CA PRO A 561 -10.38 11.23 -18.16
C PRO A 561 -11.01 11.80 -19.44
N GLY A 562 -12.24 11.37 -19.73
CA GLY A 562 -13.01 11.82 -20.88
C GLY A 562 -12.57 11.21 -22.22
N GLU A 563 -12.34 9.90 -22.24
CA GLU A 563 -11.92 9.11 -23.42
C GLU A 563 -10.54 9.51 -24.03
N ASN A 564 -9.67 10.12 -23.22
CA ASN A 564 -8.39 10.67 -23.68
C ASN A 564 -7.21 9.74 -23.38
N TYR A 565 -6.07 10.04 -24.03
CA TYR A 565 -4.77 9.45 -23.75
C TYR A 565 -3.74 10.55 -23.62
N VAL A 566 -2.84 10.45 -22.63
CA VAL A 566 -1.74 11.41 -22.44
C VAL A 566 -0.42 10.70 -22.14
N ILE A 567 0.69 11.34 -22.53
CA ILE A 567 2.04 10.89 -22.21
C ILE A 567 2.46 11.55 -20.89
N GLN A 568 2.72 10.76 -19.86
CA GLN A 568 3.26 11.21 -18.57
C GLN A 568 4.56 10.47 -18.24
N GLN A 569 5.27 10.97 -17.22
CA GLN A 569 6.49 10.36 -16.69
C GLN A 569 6.59 10.58 -15.18
N GLY A 570 7.16 9.61 -14.47
CA GLY A 570 7.30 9.60 -13.02
C GLY A 570 7.51 8.19 -12.48
N THR A 571 8.01 8.06 -11.24
CA THR A 571 7.94 6.78 -10.50
C THR A 571 6.50 6.30 -10.34
N SER A 572 5.54 7.23 -10.38
CA SER A 572 4.10 6.99 -10.44
C SER A 572 3.63 6.14 -11.62
N MET A 573 4.35 6.15 -12.74
CA MET A 573 4.08 5.30 -13.91
C MET A 573 4.85 3.97 -13.84
N ALA A 574 5.97 3.91 -13.10
CA ALA A 574 6.74 2.70 -12.90
C ALA A 574 6.07 1.73 -11.91
N ALA A 575 5.52 2.23 -10.80
CA ALA A 575 4.81 1.43 -9.79
C ALA A 575 3.66 0.55 -10.37
N PRO A 576 2.73 1.05 -11.19
CA PRO A 576 1.62 0.24 -11.71
C PRO A 576 2.04 -0.88 -12.67
N TYR A 577 3.20 -0.79 -13.35
CA TYR A 577 3.74 -1.93 -14.09
C TYR A 577 4.09 -3.11 -13.16
N VAL A 578 4.58 -2.82 -11.94
CA VAL A 578 4.89 -3.85 -10.93
C VAL A 578 3.60 -4.44 -10.36
N MET A 579 2.59 -3.60 -10.08
CA MET A 579 1.26 -4.07 -9.65
C MET A 579 0.59 -4.96 -10.69
N GLY A 580 0.61 -4.60 -11.98
CA GLY A 580 0.03 -5.43 -13.04
C GLY A 580 0.84 -6.72 -13.31
N ALA A 581 2.16 -6.68 -13.17
CA ALA A 581 2.98 -7.90 -13.17
C ALA A 581 2.59 -8.86 -12.03
N ILE A 582 2.26 -8.32 -10.85
CA ILE A 582 1.77 -9.04 -9.68
C ILE A 582 0.39 -9.69 -9.93
N THR A 583 -0.55 -9.00 -10.61
CA THR A 583 -1.85 -9.60 -10.96
C THR A 583 -1.72 -10.76 -11.96
N VAL A 584 -0.82 -10.65 -12.95
CA VAL A 584 -0.50 -11.76 -13.88
C VAL A 584 0.00 -12.99 -13.13
N LEU A 585 0.92 -12.81 -12.16
CA LEU A 585 1.46 -13.91 -11.35
C LEU A 585 0.37 -14.58 -10.50
N TRP A 586 -0.39 -13.82 -9.72
CA TRP A 586 -1.45 -14.38 -8.87
C TRP A 586 -2.58 -15.01 -9.68
N SER A 587 -2.94 -14.46 -10.85
CA SER A 587 -3.98 -15.05 -11.70
C SER A 587 -3.58 -16.42 -12.26
N ALA A 588 -2.31 -16.57 -12.66
CA ALA A 588 -1.80 -17.86 -13.11
C ALA A 588 -1.56 -18.83 -11.94
N TYR A 589 -1.18 -18.33 -10.76
CA TYR A 589 -0.85 -19.12 -9.58
C TYR A 589 -1.57 -18.58 -8.31
N PRO A 590 -2.89 -18.80 -8.16
CA PRO A 590 -3.70 -18.17 -7.10
C PRO A 590 -3.36 -18.58 -5.66
N ASN A 591 -2.56 -19.63 -5.48
CA ASN A 591 -2.15 -20.13 -4.17
C ASN A 591 -0.86 -19.47 -3.64
N LEU A 592 -0.15 -18.68 -4.45
CA LEU A 592 1.08 -18.01 -4.01
C LEU A 592 0.76 -16.99 -2.92
N THR A 593 1.56 -16.99 -1.85
CA THR A 593 1.47 -15.93 -0.83
C THR A 593 2.05 -14.61 -1.36
N TRP A 594 1.73 -13.50 -0.69
CA TRP A 594 2.26 -12.19 -1.07
C TRP A 594 3.79 -12.14 -1.05
N SER A 595 4.42 -12.85 -0.11
CA SER A 595 5.87 -12.89 0.06
C SER A 595 6.52 -13.72 -1.05
N GLU A 596 5.89 -14.83 -1.46
CA GLU A 596 6.28 -15.60 -2.64
C GLU A 596 6.18 -14.75 -3.92
N VAL A 597 5.07 -14.03 -4.13
CA VAL A 597 4.91 -13.16 -5.31
C VAL A 597 5.93 -12.02 -5.31
N LYS A 598 6.14 -11.30 -4.19
CA LYS A 598 7.23 -10.31 -4.08
C LYS A 598 8.57 -10.93 -4.42
N LYS A 599 8.88 -12.10 -3.85
CA LYS A 599 10.15 -12.82 -4.10
C LYS A 599 10.33 -13.20 -5.57
N HIS A 600 9.27 -13.67 -6.25
CA HIS A 600 9.32 -13.97 -7.69
C HIS A 600 9.55 -12.72 -8.54
N ILE A 601 8.87 -11.60 -8.23
CA ILE A 601 9.09 -10.30 -8.89
C ILE A 601 10.55 -9.86 -8.71
N LEU A 602 11.06 -9.80 -7.48
CA LEU A 602 12.42 -9.30 -7.20
C LEU A 602 13.52 -10.21 -7.74
N ALA A 603 13.40 -11.53 -7.56
CA ALA A 603 14.38 -12.49 -8.06
C ALA A 603 14.42 -12.60 -9.59
N SER A 604 13.38 -12.11 -10.28
CA SER A 604 13.33 -12.07 -11.74
C SER A 604 13.97 -10.85 -12.39
N ALA A 605 14.25 -9.80 -11.61
CA ALA A 605 14.63 -8.49 -12.13
C ALA A 605 15.84 -8.55 -13.09
N GLU A 606 15.70 -7.95 -14.27
CA GLU A 606 16.78 -7.86 -15.26
C GLU A 606 17.79 -6.83 -14.76
N ARG A 607 19.01 -7.29 -14.41
CA ARG A 607 20.08 -6.44 -13.89
C ARG A 607 20.74 -5.60 -14.98
N PHE A 608 21.00 -4.34 -14.66
CA PHE A 608 21.74 -3.42 -15.52
C PHE A 608 22.86 -2.76 -14.73
N TYR A 609 24.03 -2.58 -15.36
CA TYR A 609 25.18 -1.94 -14.70
C TYR A 609 24.84 -0.53 -14.16
N SER A 610 24.00 0.21 -14.91
CA SER A 610 23.42 1.51 -14.56
C SER A 610 22.58 1.53 -13.28
N LEU A 611 22.11 0.38 -12.80
CA LEU A 611 21.19 0.25 -11.65
C LEU A 611 21.81 -0.45 -10.44
N THR A 612 23.07 -0.90 -10.52
CA THR A 612 23.77 -1.72 -9.51
C THR A 612 23.74 -1.13 -8.09
N THR A 613 23.66 0.19 -7.97
CA THR A 613 23.59 0.93 -6.70
C THR A 613 22.33 1.79 -6.58
N SER A 614 21.31 1.54 -7.40
CA SER A 614 20.07 2.33 -7.43
C SER A 614 18.89 1.64 -6.73
N ASN A 615 18.95 0.32 -6.59
CA ASN A 615 17.93 -0.49 -5.91
C ASN A 615 18.53 -1.82 -5.42
N VAL A 616 17.82 -2.50 -4.52
CA VAL A 616 18.22 -3.78 -3.88
C VAL A 616 18.49 -4.87 -4.92
N THR A 617 17.67 -4.98 -5.96
CA THR A 617 17.85 -6.01 -7.00
C THR A 617 19.02 -5.73 -7.96
N GLY A 618 19.45 -4.46 -8.07
CA GLY A 618 20.37 -3.96 -9.09
C GLY A 618 19.76 -3.95 -10.50
N GLY A 619 18.43 -3.88 -10.60
CA GLY A 619 17.72 -4.20 -11.85
C GLY A 619 16.36 -3.54 -12.02
N ARG A 620 15.68 -3.95 -13.11
CA ARG A 620 14.33 -3.53 -13.46
C ARG A 620 13.37 -4.73 -13.56
N LEU A 621 12.08 -4.48 -13.45
CA LEU A 621 11.00 -5.47 -13.64
C LEU A 621 11.18 -6.27 -14.93
N ASN A 622 11.05 -7.60 -14.83
CA ASN A 622 11.10 -8.53 -15.95
C ASN A 622 10.00 -9.58 -15.79
N LEU A 623 8.75 -9.21 -16.11
CA LEU A 623 7.58 -10.07 -15.95
C LEU A 623 7.73 -11.42 -16.67
N ARG A 624 8.35 -11.44 -17.86
CA ARG A 624 8.70 -12.69 -18.57
C ARG A 624 9.49 -13.64 -17.68
N GLN A 625 10.56 -13.16 -17.07
CA GLN A 625 11.39 -13.98 -16.20
C GLN A 625 10.66 -14.35 -14.90
N ALA A 626 9.80 -13.46 -14.37
CA ALA A 626 8.97 -13.75 -13.21
C ALA A 626 8.05 -14.95 -13.46
N VAL A 627 7.35 -14.94 -14.61
CA VAL A 627 6.47 -16.03 -15.07
C VAL A 627 7.25 -17.32 -15.32
N GLN A 628 8.43 -17.25 -15.93
CA GLN A 628 9.25 -18.43 -16.24
C GLN A 628 9.87 -19.07 -15.00
N ASN A 629 10.18 -18.30 -13.94
CA ASN A 629 10.88 -18.76 -12.75
C ASN A 629 9.99 -19.44 -11.68
N ILE A 630 8.70 -19.61 -11.93
CA ILE A 630 7.78 -20.26 -10.97
C ILE A 630 7.94 -21.79 -11.00
N ASN A 631 8.32 -22.33 -12.16
CA ASN A 631 8.66 -23.74 -12.32
C ASN A 631 10.19 -23.88 -12.39
N SER A 632 10.75 -24.94 -11.80
CA SER A 632 12.18 -25.22 -12.00
C SER A 632 12.49 -25.53 -13.46
N GLN A 633 13.75 -25.28 -13.86
CA GLN A 633 14.29 -25.92 -15.05
C GLN A 633 14.06 -27.45 -14.98
N ARG A 634 13.82 -28.06 -16.15
CA ARG A 634 13.62 -29.51 -16.23
C ARG A 634 14.88 -30.23 -15.80
N GLN A 635 14.74 -31.18 -14.87
CA GLN A 635 15.79 -32.13 -14.53
C GLN A 635 15.57 -33.43 -15.30
N THR A 636 16.50 -33.75 -16.20
CA THR A 636 16.47 -34.99 -16.98
C THR A 636 17.13 -36.14 -16.22
N PHE A 637 16.34 -37.16 -15.90
CA PHE A 637 16.79 -38.42 -15.34
C PHE A 637 17.04 -39.42 -16.47
N THR A 638 18.25 -39.98 -16.54
CA THR A 638 18.60 -41.02 -17.53
C THR A 638 18.54 -42.40 -16.89
N ILE A 639 17.71 -43.28 -17.44
CA ILE A 639 17.63 -44.69 -17.04
C ILE A 639 18.46 -45.48 -18.05
N TYR A 640 19.52 -46.14 -17.60
CA TYR A 640 20.46 -46.87 -18.47
C TYR A 640 20.52 -48.36 -18.12
N ASN A 641 20.23 -49.25 -19.07
CA ASN A 641 20.32 -50.68 -18.85
C ASN A 641 21.78 -51.16 -18.98
N THR A 642 22.45 -51.36 -17.84
CA THR A 642 23.79 -51.96 -17.78
C THR A 642 23.82 -53.49 -17.91
N GLY A 643 22.67 -54.15 -17.87
CA GLY A 643 22.56 -55.59 -17.87
C GLY A 643 22.81 -56.24 -19.23
N HIS A 644 22.69 -57.56 -19.26
CA HIS A 644 22.90 -58.40 -20.44
C HIS A 644 21.58 -58.90 -21.08
N THR A 645 20.44 -58.48 -20.54
CA THR A 645 19.09 -58.80 -21.03
C THR A 645 18.23 -57.53 -21.12
N ASP A 646 17.17 -57.56 -21.93
CA ASP A 646 16.20 -56.46 -22.03
C ASP A 646 15.56 -56.17 -20.67
N LEU A 647 15.60 -54.90 -20.25
CA LEU A 647 14.86 -54.38 -19.11
C LEU A 647 13.50 -53.87 -19.61
N LYS A 648 12.39 -54.46 -19.16
CA LYS A 648 11.06 -53.94 -19.43
C LYS A 648 10.68 -52.97 -18.31
N ILE A 649 10.52 -51.70 -18.64
CA ILE A 649 9.98 -50.68 -17.74
C ILE A 649 8.46 -50.73 -17.90
N ASP A 650 7.74 -50.94 -16.81
CA ASP A 650 6.28 -50.98 -16.80
C ASP A 650 5.70 -49.56 -16.67
N GLU A 651 6.21 -48.80 -15.70
CA GLU A 651 5.73 -47.45 -15.35
C GLU A 651 6.87 -46.61 -14.73
N VAL A 652 6.88 -45.31 -14.99
CA VAL A 652 7.60 -44.29 -14.22
C VAL A 652 6.59 -43.33 -13.60
N ARG A 653 6.72 -43.03 -12.31
CA ARG A 653 5.77 -42.18 -11.58
C ARG A 653 6.44 -41.33 -10.49
N LEU A 654 5.72 -40.31 -10.03
CA LEU A 654 6.11 -39.53 -8.85
C LEU A 654 5.43 -40.10 -7.59
N ALA A 655 6.18 -40.21 -6.51
CA ALA A 655 5.69 -40.64 -5.19
C ALA A 655 6.43 -39.91 -4.06
N GLY A 656 6.10 -40.22 -2.81
CA GLY A 656 6.75 -39.62 -1.63
C GLY A 656 5.84 -38.67 -0.87
N ASP A 657 6.46 -37.74 -0.16
CA ASP A 657 5.78 -36.87 0.80
C ASP A 657 5.02 -35.73 0.08
N ASN A 658 5.57 -35.24 -1.04
CA ASN A 658 5.00 -34.12 -1.81
C ASN A 658 5.01 -34.36 -3.34
N PRO A 659 4.49 -35.49 -3.88
CA PRO A 659 4.57 -35.81 -5.30
C PRO A 659 3.77 -34.86 -6.20
N GLY A 660 2.74 -34.19 -5.67
CA GLY A 660 1.94 -33.19 -6.40
C GLY A 660 2.67 -31.85 -6.64
N GLU A 661 3.78 -31.61 -5.95
CA GLU A 661 4.62 -30.40 -6.13
C GLU A 661 5.66 -30.58 -7.25
N PHE A 662 5.61 -31.69 -7.98
CA PHE A 662 6.52 -32.01 -9.08
C PHE A 662 5.71 -32.56 -10.26
N GLN A 663 6.19 -32.35 -11.49
CA GLN A 663 5.50 -32.85 -12.68
C GLN A 663 6.47 -33.51 -13.66
N ILE A 664 6.11 -34.70 -14.17
CA ILE A 664 6.81 -35.33 -15.28
C ILE A 664 6.43 -34.58 -16.56
N ARG A 665 7.42 -33.94 -17.19
CA ARG A 665 7.26 -33.13 -18.43
C ARG A 665 7.59 -33.90 -19.70
N TYR A 666 8.32 -35.00 -19.57
CA TYR A 666 8.60 -35.95 -20.65
C TYR A 666 8.87 -37.33 -20.05
N ASP A 667 8.31 -38.38 -20.65
CA ASP A 667 8.59 -39.77 -20.28
C ASP A 667 8.88 -40.59 -21.55
N GLY A 668 10.16 -40.86 -21.79
CA GLY A 668 10.62 -41.75 -22.85
C GLY A 668 10.83 -43.20 -22.39
N CYS A 669 10.41 -43.56 -21.17
CA CYS A 669 10.79 -44.79 -20.49
C CYS A 669 9.60 -45.73 -20.17
N SER A 670 8.44 -45.21 -19.77
CA SER A 670 7.28 -46.05 -19.45
C SER A 670 6.87 -46.97 -20.62
N SER A 671 6.49 -48.20 -20.29
CA SER A 671 6.15 -49.27 -21.25
C SER A 671 7.24 -49.66 -22.28
N GLN A 672 8.47 -49.15 -22.16
CA GLN A 672 9.56 -49.49 -23.07
C GLN A 672 10.29 -50.79 -22.71
N LYS A 673 10.90 -51.41 -23.73
CA LYS A 673 11.93 -52.43 -23.56
C LYS A 673 13.29 -51.81 -23.84
N LEU A 674 14.08 -51.65 -22.79
CA LEU A 674 15.43 -51.11 -22.85
C LEU A 674 16.42 -52.24 -23.11
N ALA A 675 16.98 -52.30 -24.31
CA ALA A 675 17.98 -53.29 -24.69
C ALA A 675 19.27 -53.13 -23.85
N PRO A 676 20.12 -54.18 -23.75
CA PRO A 676 21.44 -54.09 -23.13
C PRO A 676 22.24 -52.90 -23.66
N ARG A 677 22.79 -52.09 -22.75
CA ARG A 677 23.61 -50.89 -23.03
C ARG A 677 22.87 -49.75 -23.75
N THR A 678 21.55 -49.66 -23.63
CA THR A 678 20.77 -48.48 -24.09
C THR A 678 20.19 -47.70 -22.92
N ASN A 679 19.81 -46.43 -23.16
CA ASN A 679 19.10 -45.59 -22.20
C ASN A 679 17.73 -45.13 -22.73
N CYS A 680 16.93 -44.59 -21.82
CA CYS A 680 15.82 -43.68 -22.07
C CYS A 680 15.90 -42.53 -21.04
N THR A 681 15.10 -41.49 -21.23
CA THR A 681 15.09 -40.30 -20.36
C THR A 681 13.69 -39.95 -19.87
N VAL A 682 13.63 -39.31 -18.69
CA VAL A 682 12.42 -38.75 -18.08
C VAL A 682 12.76 -37.34 -17.59
N ASP A 683 12.00 -36.33 -17.98
CA ASP A 683 12.15 -34.96 -17.48
C ASP A 683 11.17 -34.68 -16.35
N VAL A 684 11.63 -34.10 -15.25
CA VAL A 684 10.79 -33.65 -14.13
C VAL A 684 11.05 -32.17 -13.84
N SER A 685 10.00 -31.40 -13.57
CA SER A 685 10.08 -30.04 -13.01
C SER A 685 9.49 -30.00 -11.59
N PHE A 686 10.00 -29.09 -10.78
CA PHE A 686 9.43 -28.70 -9.49
C PHE A 686 8.45 -27.54 -9.69
N GLU A 687 7.24 -27.70 -9.17
CA GLU A 687 6.07 -26.84 -9.40
C GLU A 687 5.32 -26.68 -8.07
N PRO A 688 5.85 -25.85 -7.16
CA PRO A 688 5.28 -25.69 -5.83
C PRO A 688 3.88 -25.06 -5.87
N THR A 689 2.99 -25.61 -5.07
CA THR A 689 1.61 -25.16 -4.86
C THR A 689 1.33 -24.74 -3.41
N SER A 690 2.31 -24.91 -2.52
CA SER A 690 2.27 -24.52 -1.11
C SER A 690 3.67 -24.41 -0.50
N GLU A 691 3.81 -23.72 0.64
CA GLU A 691 5.11 -23.43 1.26
C GLU A 691 5.86 -24.65 1.85
N GLY A 692 7.15 -24.47 2.13
CA GLY A 692 7.99 -25.39 2.90
C GLY A 692 8.90 -26.31 2.08
N ASN A 693 9.77 -27.06 2.76
CA ASN A 693 10.72 -27.97 2.12
C ASN A 693 9.98 -29.15 1.46
N LYS A 694 9.84 -29.11 0.13
CA LYS A 694 9.21 -30.20 -0.63
C LYS A 694 10.19 -31.31 -0.97
N LYS A 695 9.74 -32.55 -0.81
CA LYS A 695 10.44 -33.75 -1.22
C LYS A 695 9.51 -34.72 -1.92
N ALA A 696 9.96 -35.23 -3.05
CA ALA A 696 9.32 -36.33 -3.76
C ALA A 696 10.39 -37.30 -4.23
N ARG A 697 9.95 -38.38 -4.88
CA ARG A 697 10.81 -39.35 -5.54
C ARG A 697 10.23 -39.73 -6.89
N LEU A 698 11.11 -39.80 -7.89
CA LEU A 698 10.80 -40.48 -9.14
C LEU A 698 10.98 -41.98 -8.91
N GLU A 699 9.92 -42.76 -9.14
CA GLU A 699 9.88 -44.22 -8.98
C GLU A 699 9.84 -44.90 -10.36
N VAL A 700 10.76 -45.85 -10.59
CA VAL A 700 10.78 -46.69 -11.80
C VAL A 700 10.35 -48.12 -11.47
N ILE A 701 9.32 -48.62 -12.15
CA ILE A 701 8.76 -49.97 -11.98
C ILE A 701 9.18 -50.84 -13.18
N SER A 702 9.70 -52.04 -12.94
CA SER A 702 10.24 -52.92 -14.00
C SER A 702 10.17 -54.41 -13.66
N ASN A 703 10.44 -55.25 -14.65
CA ASN A 703 10.17 -56.70 -14.63
C ASN A 703 11.25 -57.60 -13.99
N THR A 704 12.24 -57.06 -13.29
CA THR A 704 13.33 -57.84 -12.67
C THR A 704 13.03 -58.22 -11.21
N PRO A 705 13.40 -59.43 -10.75
CA PRO A 705 13.11 -59.85 -9.38
C PRO A 705 14.05 -59.20 -8.35
N VAL A 706 13.48 -58.87 -7.19
CA VAL A 706 14.11 -58.26 -6.00
C VAL A 706 14.27 -56.73 -6.02
N GLN A 707 13.15 -56.05 -5.78
CA GLN A 707 13.04 -55.03 -4.74
C GLN A 707 13.86 -53.72 -4.88
N GLN A 708 13.99 -53.17 -6.09
CA GLN A 708 14.36 -51.77 -6.26
C GLN A 708 13.40 -51.06 -7.22
N THR A 709 12.38 -50.43 -6.64
CA THR A 709 11.93 -49.14 -7.16
C THR A 709 13.15 -48.22 -7.17
N ILE A 710 13.65 -47.85 -8.35
CA ILE A 710 14.74 -46.87 -8.43
C ILE A 710 14.14 -45.54 -7.99
N VAL A 711 14.73 -44.95 -6.95
CA VAL A 711 14.27 -43.72 -6.31
C VAL A 711 15.30 -42.63 -6.55
N ALA A 712 14.96 -41.67 -7.40
CA ALA A 712 15.70 -40.40 -7.47
C ALA A 712 15.02 -39.39 -6.54
N SER A 713 15.74 -38.92 -5.51
CA SER A 713 15.22 -37.93 -4.56
C SER A 713 15.12 -36.56 -5.23
N LEU A 714 13.91 -36.02 -5.28
CA LEU A 714 13.59 -34.69 -5.77
C LEU A 714 13.53 -33.73 -4.57
N SER A 715 14.12 -32.54 -4.72
CA SER A 715 14.08 -31.48 -3.70
C SER A 715 14.08 -30.11 -4.34
N SER A 716 13.57 -29.11 -3.65
CA SER A 716 13.60 -27.70 -4.06
C SER A 716 15.00 -27.06 -4.12
N ARG A 717 16.07 -27.82 -3.86
CA ARG A 717 17.48 -27.40 -4.04
C ARG A 717 18.11 -28.15 -5.22
N LEU A 718 18.79 -27.40 -6.10
CA LEU A 718 19.47 -27.90 -7.31
C LEU A 718 20.53 -28.96 -6.97
N ASN A 719 20.20 -30.24 -7.23
CA ASN A 719 21.12 -31.36 -7.12
C ASN A 719 21.18 -32.14 -8.44
N THR A 720 22.23 -31.91 -9.25
CA THR A 720 22.49 -32.68 -10.47
C THR A 720 22.91 -34.11 -10.10
N MET A 721 22.01 -35.09 -10.23
CA MET A 721 22.34 -36.52 -10.04
C MET A 721 22.37 -37.27 -11.37
N ILE A 722 23.48 -37.97 -11.62
CA ILE A 722 23.57 -39.02 -12.63
C ILE A 722 23.45 -40.36 -11.89
N THR A 723 22.38 -41.11 -12.12
CA THR A 723 22.22 -42.46 -11.58
C THR A 723 22.56 -43.49 -12.65
N SER A 724 23.58 -44.33 -12.40
CA SER A 724 23.86 -45.51 -13.22
C SER A 724 23.39 -46.77 -12.48
N LEU A 725 22.78 -47.70 -13.22
CA LEU A 725 22.55 -49.05 -12.74
C LEU A 725 23.85 -49.87 -12.79
N ALA A 726 23.90 -50.97 -12.04
CA ALA A 726 24.86 -52.05 -12.24
C ALA A 726 24.22 -53.37 -11.80
N THR A 727 23.97 -54.28 -12.74
CA THR A 727 23.49 -55.63 -12.44
C THR A 727 24.69 -56.56 -12.25
N GLY A 728 24.76 -57.25 -11.11
CA GLY A 728 25.96 -57.97 -10.71
C GLY A 728 26.23 -59.26 -11.49
N ASP A 729 27.47 -59.39 -11.95
CA ASP A 729 28.25 -60.64 -11.91
C ASP A 729 29.72 -60.24 -11.67
N LYS A 730 30.42 -60.90 -10.74
CA LYS A 730 31.74 -60.48 -10.22
C LYS A 730 32.84 -61.47 -10.59
N PRO A 731 33.93 -61.03 -11.26
CA PRO A 731 35.26 -61.07 -10.65
C PRO A 731 36.00 -59.70 -10.72
N PRO A 732 37.17 -59.52 -10.03
CA PRO A 732 37.64 -58.20 -9.62
C PRO A 732 38.61 -57.49 -10.61
N PRO A 733 38.67 -56.15 -10.60
CA PRO A 733 39.72 -55.37 -11.26
C PRO A 733 40.85 -54.88 -10.32
N PRO A 734 42.01 -54.43 -10.86
CA PRO A 734 43.22 -54.05 -10.11
C PRO A 734 43.20 -52.59 -9.59
N PRO A 735 44.22 -52.13 -8.82
CA PRO A 735 44.21 -50.79 -8.24
C PRO A 735 44.39 -49.71 -9.32
N GLN A 736 43.54 -48.67 -9.30
CA GLN A 736 43.72 -47.45 -10.07
C GLN A 736 43.51 -46.20 -9.20
N LYS A 737 44.17 -45.12 -9.60
CA LYS A 737 44.37 -43.87 -8.85
C LYS A 737 43.07 -43.08 -8.66
N PRO A 738 43.00 -42.17 -7.66
CA PRO A 738 41.95 -41.16 -7.60
C PRO A 738 41.93 -40.31 -8.87
N LEU A 739 40.75 -40.09 -9.45
CA LEU A 739 40.52 -39.02 -10.42
C LEU A 739 40.46 -37.69 -9.67
N THR A 740 41.58 -36.96 -9.66
CA THR A 740 41.52 -35.50 -9.69
C THR A 740 41.14 -35.09 -11.10
N ASP A 741 39.99 -34.43 -11.24
CA ASP A 741 39.66 -33.37 -12.21
C ASP A 741 38.14 -33.37 -12.48
N LEU A 742 37.46 -32.33 -11.98
CA LEU A 742 36.28 -31.64 -12.57
C LEU A 742 35.60 -30.74 -11.52
N ALA A 743 36.26 -29.63 -11.18
CA ALA A 743 35.61 -28.47 -10.58
C ALA A 743 36.36 -27.19 -11.03
N PRO A 744 35.68 -26.14 -11.53
CA PRO A 744 36.33 -24.89 -11.92
C PRO A 744 36.89 -24.14 -10.71
N SER A 745 37.97 -23.41 -10.93
CA SER A 745 38.86 -22.87 -9.90
C SER A 745 38.49 -21.46 -9.41
N SER A 746 38.16 -21.28 -8.12
CA SER A 746 38.35 -19.99 -7.40
C SER A 746 38.09 -19.97 -5.87
N ILE A 747 38.35 -21.03 -5.06
CA ILE A 747 38.27 -20.95 -3.57
C ILE A 747 39.32 -21.80 -2.82
N TYR A 748 40.55 -22.00 -3.36
CA TYR A 748 41.53 -22.88 -2.69
C TYR A 748 42.99 -22.41 -2.88
N ASN A 749 43.69 -22.13 -1.79
CA ASN A 749 45.12 -21.81 -1.83
C ASN A 749 45.96 -23.09 -1.72
N VAL A 750 46.36 -23.62 -2.88
CA VAL A 750 47.05 -24.92 -3.02
C VAL A 750 48.45 -24.97 -2.37
N LYS A 751 48.96 -23.86 -1.81
CA LYS A 751 50.24 -23.84 -1.07
C LYS A 751 50.10 -23.91 0.45
N THR A 752 48.98 -23.51 1.03
CA THR A 752 48.79 -23.50 2.50
C THR A 752 47.74 -24.49 2.98
N GLY A 753 46.81 -24.91 2.11
CA GLY A 753 45.73 -25.82 2.49
C GLY A 753 44.57 -25.14 3.23
N GLU A 754 44.57 -23.81 3.32
CA GLU A 754 43.49 -23.05 3.93
C GLU A 754 42.40 -22.67 2.92
N LEU A 755 41.16 -22.65 3.41
CA LEU A 755 39.97 -22.23 2.70
C LEU A 755 39.76 -20.74 2.91
N ASP A 756 39.96 -19.94 1.86
CA ASP A 756 39.92 -18.48 1.93
C ASP A 756 38.46 -17.98 1.87
N ILE A 757 37.75 -18.06 3.00
CA ILE A 757 36.41 -17.48 3.14
C ILE A 757 36.53 -16.06 3.70
N PRO A 758 36.06 -15.02 2.99
CA PRO A 758 35.91 -13.68 3.54
C PRO A 758 34.67 -13.62 4.46
N THR A 759 34.71 -14.33 5.58
CA THR A 759 33.60 -14.36 6.56
C THR A 759 33.65 -13.12 7.45
N VAL A 760 33.08 -12.02 6.97
CA VAL A 760 32.70 -10.89 7.83
C VAL A 760 31.26 -11.11 8.29
N ALA A 761 31.10 -11.68 9.49
CA ALA A 761 29.81 -11.66 10.17
C ALA A 761 29.59 -10.27 10.78
N ARG A 762 28.49 -9.61 10.41
CA ARG A 762 28.00 -8.40 11.09
C ARG A 762 27.08 -8.85 12.23
N LEU A 763 27.35 -8.41 13.45
CA LEU A 763 26.41 -8.53 14.56
C LEU A 763 25.67 -7.20 14.76
N LYS A 764 24.34 -7.26 14.74
CA LYS A 764 23.47 -6.14 15.14
C LYS A 764 23.48 -6.07 16.67
N GLY A 765 23.99 -4.98 17.25
CA GLY A 765 23.95 -4.77 18.69
C GLY A 765 22.56 -4.39 19.20
N ASN A 766 22.44 -4.33 20.54
CA ASN A 766 21.23 -3.99 21.28
C ASN A 766 20.48 -2.77 20.69
N GLU A 767 19.16 -2.88 20.56
CA GLU A 767 18.28 -1.88 19.94
C GLU A 767 18.30 -0.52 20.67
N GLU A 768 18.73 -0.47 21.93
CA GLU A 768 18.89 0.78 22.69
C GLU A 768 20.21 1.53 22.43
N THR A 769 21.26 0.88 21.90
CA THR A 769 22.60 1.52 21.80
C THR A 769 23.16 1.62 20.37
N GLY A 770 22.66 0.84 19.41
CA GLY A 770 22.98 1.02 17.98
C GLY A 770 24.43 0.68 17.56
N VAL A 771 25.19 0.01 18.43
CA VAL A 771 26.60 -0.34 18.20
C VAL A 771 26.74 -1.62 17.36
N MET A 772 27.73 -1.66 16.46
CA MET A 772 27.98 -2.77 15.52
C MET A 772 29.29 -3.49 15.84
N TYR A 773 29.34 -4.82 15.68
CA TYR A 773 30.55 -5.62 15.90
C TYR A 773 30.92 -6.52 14.72
N GLN A 774 32.22 -6.71 14.51
CA GLN A 774 32.84 -7.66 13.59
C GLN A 774 33.49 -8.80 14.37
N VAL A 775 33.30 -10.06 13.93
CA VAL A 775 33.81 -11.25 14.64
C VAL A 775 34.61 -12.17 13.72
N LYS A 776 35.71 -12.72 14.24
CA LYS A 776 36.57 -13.69 13.56
C LYS A 776 36.47 -15.06 14.26
N LEU A 777 36.19 -16.11 13.50
CA LEU A 777 35.96 -17.47 14.00
C LEU A 777 36.99 -18.47 13.45
N SER A 778 37.21 -19.57 14.17
CA SER A 778 37.94 -20.75 13.70
C SER A 778 37.21 -22.05 14.07
N MET A 779 37.26 -23.05 13.19
CA MET A 779 36.60 -24.34 13.34
C MET A 779 37.45 -25.29 14.19
N VAL A 780 36.82 -26.00 15.13
CA VAL A 780 37.47 -27.06 15.92
C VAL A 780 37.14 -28.40 15.29
N GLU A 781 38.14 -29.00 14.63
CA GLU A 781 37.98 -30.27 13.91
C GLU A 781 37.71 -31.46 14.86
N GLY A 782 36.82 -32.39 14.47
CA GLY A 782 36.64 -33.67 15.17
C GLY A 782 35.52 -33.77 16.20
N LYS A 783 34.56 -32.82 16.25
CA LYS A 783 33.29 -32.97 16.99
C LYS A 783 32.08 -32.70 16.10
N GLU A 784 31.01 -33.47 16.32
CA GLU A 784 29.66 -33.17 15.84
C GLU A 784 28.74 -32.89 17.04
N PRO A 785 27.94 -31.80 17.05
CA PRO A 785 27.90 -30.74 16.03
C PRO A 785 29.23 -29.96 15.94
N LEU A 786 29.43 -29.23 14.84
CA LEU A 786 30.64 -28.43 14.61
C LEU A 786 30.79 -27.35 15.69
N HIS A 787 31.92 -27.35 16.41
CA HIS A 787 32.25 -26.29 17.37
C HIS A 787 33.14 -25.24 16.72
N PHE A 788 32.87 -23.97 17.02
CA PHE A 788 33.66 -22.83 16.58
C PHE A 788 34.23 -22.07 17.78
N LYS A 789 35.47 -21.61 17.67
CA LYS A 789 36.11 -20.73 18.65
C LYS A 789 36.14 -19.30 18.12
N VAL A 790 35.71 -18.35 18.93
CA VAL A 790 35.91 -16.91 18.67
C VAL A 790 37.40 -16.60 18.84
N LEU A 791 37.99 -15.97 17.83
CA LEU A 791 39.39 -15.53 17.83
C LEU A 791 39.53 -14.04 18.12
N GLU A 792 38.58 -13.22 17.65
CA GLU A 792 38.68 -11.76 17.68
C GLU A 792 37.28 -11.15 17.58
N LEU A 793 37.03 -10.03 18.27
CA LEU A 793 35.76 -9.29 18.25
C LEU A 793 36.07 -7.79 18.33
N THR A 794 35.55 -7.01 17.39
CA THR A 794 35.95 -5.60 17.18
C THR A 794 34.74 -4.72 16.91
N GLU A 795 34.65 -3.57 17.58
CA GLU A 795 33.55 -2.60 17.43
C GLU A 795 33.72 -1.74 16.16
N TYR A 796 32.61 -1.38 15.52
CA TYR A 796 32.60 -0.59 14.28
C TYR A 796 32.12 0.85 14.54
N ASP A 797 33.03 1.80 14.29
CA ASP A 797 32.83 3.25 14.20
C ASP A 797 32.74 4.10 15.51
N ASN A 798 33.77 4.00 16.36
CA ASN A 798 34.30 5.17 17.08
C ASN A 798 35.81 4.99 17.43
N PRO A 799 36.75 5.73 16.79
CA PRO A 799 38.19 5.49 16.99
C PRO A 799 38.79 5.89 18.36
N GLU A 800 38.07 6.63 19.22
CA GLU A 800 38.65 7.23 20.45
C GLU A 800 37.93 6.89 21.77
N ARG A 801 37.32 5.70 21.89
CA ARG A 801 36.85 5.19 23.20
C ARG A 801 37.70 4.02 23.70
N LYS A 802 38.40 4.21 24.82
CA LYS A 802 38.94 3.09 25.61
C LYS A 802 37.81 2.40 26.36
N LEU A 803 37.81 1.07 26.33
CA LEU A 803 36.83 0.22 27.00
C LEU A 803 36.81 0.54 28.51
N GLY A 804 35.63 0.91 29.02
CA GLY A 804 35.50 1.49 30.36
C GLY A 804 34.06 1.64 30.84
N ASP A 805 33.19 0.71 30.47
CA ASP A 805 31.93 0.39 31.16
C ASP A 805 31.58 -1.09 30.86
N SER A 806 30.98 -1.79 31.82
CA SER A 806 30.98 -3.26 31.85
C SER A 806 29.82 -3.90 31.09
N LEU A 807 30.13 -4.83 30.17
CA LEU A 807 29.19 -5.77 29.54
C LEU A 807 29.04 -7.09 30.33
N PHE A 808 29.59 -7.18 31.55
CA PHE A 808 29.56 -8.38 32.39
C PHE A 808 28.42 -8.35 33.42
N ASP A 809 27.62 -9.42 33.44
CA ASP A 809 26.82 -9.77 34.62
C ASP A 809 27.72 -10.49 35.64
N GLU A 810 28.16 -9.75 36.66
CA GLU A 810 29.01 -10.28 37.75
C GLU A 810 28.34 -11.39 38.57
N THR A 811 27.01 -11.55 38.47
CA THR A 811 26.24 -12.58 39.18
C THR A 811 26.30 -13.95 38.48
N THR A 812 26.48 -13.98 37.16
CA THR A 812 26.44 -15.21 36.36
C THR A 812 27.75 -15.52 35.63
N GLY A 813 28.64 -14.54 35.45
CA GLY A 813 29.93 -14.71 34.78
C GLY A 813 29.82 -14.96 33.27
N LEU A 814 28.68 -14.63 32.67
CA LEU A 814 28.39 -14.81 31.25
C LEU A 814 28.18 -13.47 30.54
N LEU A 815 28.66 -13.39 29.29
CA LEU A 815 28.49 -12.23 28.43
C LEU A 815 27.10 -12.25 27.79
N ASN A 816 26.30 -11.19 28.01
CA ASN A 816 24.91 -11.15 27.57
C ASN A 816 24.79 -10.56 26.15
N ILE A 817 24.93 -11.40 25.12
CA ILE A 817 24.69 -11.02 23.71
C ILE A 817 23.33 -11.56 23.27
N PRO A 818 22.34 -10.69 22.95
CA PRO A 818 21.08 -11.12 22.37
C PRO A 818 21.27 -11.45 20.89
N PHE A 819 21.38 -12.75 20.59
CA PHE A 819 21.31 -13.38 19.26
C PHE A 819 22.43 -13.05 18.26
N VAL A 820 23.01 -14.11 17.68
CA VAL A 820 23.90 -14.05 16.52
C VAL A 820 23.10 -14.49 15.29
N GLU A 821 22.72 -13.55 14.44
CA GLU A 821 22.03 -13.84 13.19
C GLU A 821 23.05 -13.90 12.04
N LEU A 822 23.40 -15.11 11.62
CA LEU A 822 24.20 -15.36 10.43
C LEU A 822 23.27 -15.60 9.24
N GLY A 823 23.57 -14.94 8.11
CA GLY A 823 22.71 -14.90 6.93
C GLY A 823 22.21 -16.27 6.43
N GLU A 824 21.02 -16.24 5.82
CA GLU A 824 20.16 -17.38 5.49
C GLU A 824 20.87 -18.63 4.91
N ASN A 825 21.40 -19.53 5.76
CA ASN A 825 21.52 -20.98 5.53
C ASN A 825 22.20 -21.70 6.72
N SER A 826 21.51 -21.83 7.86
CA SER A 826 21.78 -22.91 8.84
C SER A 826 20.70 -23.02 9.92
N ARG A 827 19.86 -24.07 9.86
CA ARG A 827 19.33 -24.71 11.07
C ARG A 827 20.13 -25.99 11.32
N ILE A 828 21.32 -25.81 11.86
CA ILE A 828 22.09 -26.85 12.54
C ILE A 828 22.20 -26.36 13.99
N PHE A 829 21.93 -27.24 14.95
CA PHE A 829 22.11 -26.89 16.37
C PHE A 829 23.60 -26.78 16.66
N TYR A 830 24.05 -25.59 17.08
CA TYR A 830 25.42 -25.35 17.53
C TYR A 830 25.41 -25.02 19.02
N GLU A 831 26.33 -25.62 19.78
CA GLU A 831 26.59 -25.28 21.18
C GLU A 831 27.91 -24.49 21.24
N ILE A 832 27.87 -23.27 21.81
CA ILE A 832 29.05 -22.40 21.89
C ILE A 832 29.75 -22.67 23.22
N ASP A 833 30.83 -23.44 23.18
CA ASP A 833 31.65 -23.80 24.35
C ASP A 833 32.55 -22.62 24.75
N MET A 834 32.01 -21.71 25.57
CA MET A 834 32.76 -20.59 26.15
C MET A 834 33.67 -21.08 27.29
N GLY A 835 34.82 -21.65 26.91
CA GLY A 835 35.82 -22.14 27.87
C GLY A 835 36.25 -21.05 28.86
N MET A 836 36.11 -21.34 30.16
CA MET A 836 36.43 -20.42 31.26
C MET A 836 37.85 -19.84 31.14
N VAL A 837 37.93 -18.51 30.97
CA VAL A 837 39.18 -17.77 31.14
C VAL A 837 39.38 -17.53 32.63
N THR A 838 40.26 -18.31 33.26
CA THR A 838 40.67 -18.08 34.65
C THR A 838 41.43 -16.76 34.75
N THR A 839 40.92 -15.85 35.58
CA THR A 839 41.50 -14.54 35.89
C THR A 839 42.91 -14.66 36.50
N PRO A 840 43.90 -13.90 36.02
CA PRO A 840 45.03 -13.46 36.83
C PRO A 840 44.59 -12.30 37.72
N GLU A 841 44.92 -12.35 39.01
CA GLU A 841 44.74 -11.24 39.95
C GLU A 841 45.56 -10.01 39.51
N ILE A 842 44.97 -8.81 39.61
CA ILE A 842 45.69 -7.54 39.60
C ILE A 842 45.15 -6.70 40.76
N GLU A 843 46.04 -6.30 41.66
CA GLU A 843 45.74 -5.57 42.89
C GLU A 843 45.40 -4.09 42.64
N PHE A 844 44.67 -3.48 43.58
CA PHE A 844 44.30 -2.06 43.59
C PHE A 844 45.44 -1.16 44.10
N GLU A 845 45.59 0.02 43.49
CA GLU A 845 45.83 1.31 44.17
C GLU A 845 44.92 2.40 43.57
#